data_AF-A0A9Q1H483-F1
#
_entry.id   AF-A0A9Q1H483-F1
#
_cell.length_a   1.000
_cell.length_b   1.000
_cell.length_c   1.000
_cell.angle_alpha   90.00
_cell.angle_beta   90.00
_cell.angle_gamma   90.00
#
_symmetry.space_group_name_H-M   'P 1'
#
loop_
_entity.id
_entity.type
_entity.pdbx_description
1 polymer ?
#
loop_
_entity_poly.entity_id
_entity_poly.type
_entity_poly.pdbx_seq_one_letter_code
_entity_poly.pdbx_strand_id
1 'polypeptide(L)'
;MYSSTVTILSLLLAFSLCVIASPVSRDANQARLNTDSKTFDYGDLEARFFSVLDELDTQNPLEVRADRPGQASDQHRCDVITGVPRDVSSALRLNSFYRKYTHAYNIPVLGSFRVSDRALRRACYVVRFLLADRPDLRQAMYAKYGRVAIMATTEVTQNIPEHSFLPAFWNTRARGLGGTLQIPVSTGAEENVLCLRSDRYREDIFLHELAHGVHKIALTTAVPDYNRRLTNAYNSARRQGLWRNTYADDTVDEYFAEGVQSFFNVESPFVFGIHNDIDTREELASYDPTLYGLLREAFPCMNNIVDRCQNQDLIASQPLQMNCGGTTTGGNLRCHGGPFCHSRLEMAGKKLHLSSFQSLQVVNQLQYLSCSNLKFTSTLRDRMRDIERHFSHVPDSKTFDYGDLEARFFSILDELDTQNPLEVRADRPGQASDQHRCDVISGVPSDVSSALRLNSFYRKYTHAYNIPVLGSFRVSDRALRRACYVVRFLLADRPDLRQAMYAKYGRVAIMATTEVTQNIPEHSFLPAFWNTRARGLGGTLQIPVSTGAEENVLCLRSDRYREDIFLHELAHGVHKIALTTAVPDYNRRLTNAYNSARRQGLWRNTYADDTVDEYFAEGVQSFFNVESPFVFGIHNDIDTREELASYDPTLYGLLREAFPCMNNIVDRCQNQDLIASQPFEMNCGGTTTGDSKTFDYGDLEARFFSILDELDTQNPLEVRADRPGQASDQHRCDVISGVPSDVSSALRLNSFYRKYTHAYNIPVLGSFRVSDRALRRACYVVRFLLADRPDLRQAMYAKYGRVAIMATTEVTQNIPEHSFLPAFWNTRARGLGGTLQIPVSTGAEENVLCLRSDRYREDIFLHELAHGIHKIALTTAVPDYNRRLTNAYNSARRQGLWRNTYADDTVDEYFAEGVQSFFNVESPFVFGIHNDIDTREELASYDPTLYGLLREAFPCMNNIVDRCQNQDLIASQPLEMNCGGTTTGGTGGTGTNNNCVDNNQYCRDWASRGECQRNPRYMLINCALSCNQCRT
;
A
#
# COMPACT_ATOMS: atom_id res chain seq x y z
N MET A 1 -1.23 15.06 47.28
CA MET A 1 -1.03 13.67 46.80
C MET A 1 -2.07 12.68 47.32
N TYR A 2 -2.48 12.68 48.59
CA TYR A 2 -3.41 11.65 49.13
C TYR A 2 -4.91 11.75 48.73
N SER A 3 -5.34 12.75 47.96
CA SER A 3 -6.76 12.88 47.57
C SER A 3 -7.12 12.09 46.31
N SER A 4 -6.24 12.09 45.30
CA SER A 4 -6.55 11.58 43.95
C SER A 4 -6.78 10.07 43.92
N THR A 5 -5.99 9.30 44.67
CA THR A 5 -6.14 7.85 44.78
C THR A 5 -7.47 7.44 45.43
N VAL A 6 -7.93 8.18 46.45
CA VAL A 6 -9.22 7.90 47.12
C VAL A 6 -10.40 8.20 46.20
N THR A 7 -10.32 9.23 45.35
CA THR A 7 -11.36 9.54 44.36
C THR A 7 -11.38 8.51 43.21
N ILE A 8 -10.21 8.06 42.74
CA ILE A 8 -10.13 7.00 41.72
C ILE A 8 -10.65 5.67 42.26
N LEU A 9 -10.27 5.26 43.47
CA LEU A 9 -10.87 4.07 44.11
C LEU A 9 -12.38 4.24 44.34
N SER A 10 -12.86 5.42 44.69
CA SER A 10 -14.31 5.68 44.83
C SER A 10 -15.06 5.48 43.50
N LEU A 11 -14.49 5.90 42.37
CA LEU A 11 -15.06 5.67 41.04
C LEU A 11 -14.98 4.19 40.61
N LEU A 12 -13.86 3.53 40.85
CA LEU A 12 -13.70 2.10 40.58
C LEU A 12 -14.61 1.23 41.46
N LEU A 13 -14.86 1.60 42.72
CA LEU A 13 -15.89 0.95 43.56
C LEU A 13 -17.31 1.23 43.06
N ALA A 14 -17.62 2.46 42.63
CA ALA A 14 -18.94 2.80 42.10
C ALA A 14 -19.27 2.01 40.82
N PHE A 15 -18.30 1.84 39.92
CA PHE A 15 -18.43 0.95 38.75
C PHE A 15 -18.39 -0.53 39.14
N SER A 16 -17.53 -0.94 40.08
CA SER A 16 -17.49 -2.33 40.57
C SER A 16 -18.79 -2.78 41.24
N LEU A 17 -19.56 -1.88 41.85
CA LEU A 17 -20.89 -2.19 42.37
C LEU A 17 -21.90 -2.56 41.26
N CYS A 18 -21.65 -2.22 40.00
CA CYS A 18 -22.38 -2.75 38.85
C CYS A 18 -21.82 -4.10 38.34
N VAL A 19 -20.65 -4.54 38.80
CA VAL A 19 -19.93 -5.74 38.34
C VAL A 19 -19.93 -6.88 39.37
N ILE A 20 -20.15 -6.59 40.65
CA ILE A 20 -20.05 -7.55 41.77
C ILE A 20 -21.26 -8.52 41.87
N ALA A 21 -22.32 -8.33 41.08
CA ALA A 21 -23.43 -9.28 40.95
C ALA A 21 -23.36 -10.05 39.61
N SER A 22 -22.77 -11.26 39.50
CA SER A 22 -22.06 -12.10 40.49
C SER A 22 -20.87 -12.84 39.80
N PRO A 23 -20.31 -13.96 40.31
CA PRO A 23 -19.05 -13.93 41.06
C PRO A 23 -17.80 -14.43 40.30
N VAL A 24 -16.83 -13.52 40.20
CA VAL A 24 -15.35 -13.64 40.25
C VAL A 24 -14.74 -15.02 40.61
N SER A 25 -13.71 -15.49 39.86
CA SER A 25 -12.32 -15.74 40.36
C SER A 25 -11.46 -16.63 39.42
N ARG A 26 -10.10 -16.62 39.44
CA ARG A 26 -9.04 -15.63 39.76
C ARG A 26 -7.66 -16.21 39.34
N ASP A 27 -6.76 -15.36 38.81
CA ASP A 27 -5.31 -15.21 39.13
C ASP A 27 -4.34 -16.43 39.24
N ALA A 28 -3.05 -16.36 38.87
CA ALA A 28 -2.23 -15.32 38.21
C ALA A 28 -0.80 -15.85 37.89
N ASN A 29 0.05 -14.93 37.40
CA ASN A 29 1.52 -14.90 37.32
C ASN A 29 2.14 -15.15 35.94
N GLN A 30 2.92 -14.14 35.54
CA GLN A 30 3.63 -14.01 34.26
C GLN A 30 5.13 -13.86 34.55
N ALA A 31 5.99 -14.36 33.67
CA ALA A 31 7.43 -14.12 33.72
C ALA A 31 7.91 -13.57 32.37
N ARG A 32 8.84 -12.63 32.44
CA ARG A 32 9.44 -11.85 31.34
C ARG A 32 9.85 -12.68 30.13
N LEU A 33 9.88 -12.05 28.95
CA LEU A 33 11.07 -12.04 28.08
C LEU A 33 11.05 -10.89 27.06
N ASN A 34 12.15 -10.75 26.31
CA ASN A 34 12.42 -9.66 25.36
C ASN A 34 11.67 -9.88 24.03
N THR A 35 11.56 -8.81 23.23
CA THR A 35 11.10 -8.85 21.84
C THR A 35 12.17 -8.36 20.87
N ASP A 36 12.71 -9.27 20.05
CA ASP A 36 13.32 -8.92 18.76
C ASP A 36 12.21 -8.81 17.69
N SER A 37 12.45 -7.98 16.66
CA SER A 37 11.45 -7.65 15.65
C SER A 37 11.18 -8.77 14.64
N LYS A 38 9.91 -9.00 14.30
CA LYS A 38 9.48 -9.67 13.06
C LYS A 38 8.33 -8.93 12.39
N THR A 39 8.17 -9.18 11.09
CA THR A 39 7.25 -8.53 10.15
C THR A 39 5.78 -8.83 10.43
N PHE A 40 4.92 -7.84 10.21
CA PHE A 40 3.47 -8.02 10.21
C PHE A 40 3.03 -8.66 8.89
N ASP A 41 2.32 -9.77 8.99
CA ASP A 41 1.85 -10.61 7.90
C ASP A 41 0.30 -10.67 7.93
N TYR A 42 -0.32 -10.86 6.76
CA TYR A 42 -1.79 -10.96 6.65
C TYR A 42 -2.28 -12.39 6.87
N GLY A 43 -1.44 -13.41 6.59
CA GLY A 43 -1.62 -14.76 7.10
C GLY A 43 -1.65 -14.75 8.62
N ASP A 44 -0.63 -14.15 9.24
CA ASP A 44 -0.53 -13.89 10.69
C ASP A 44 -1.75 -13.15 11.31
N LEU A 45 -2.57 -12.41 10.56
CA LEU A 45 -3.82 -11.83 11.09
C LEU A 45 -4.97 -12.86 11.16
N GLU A 46 -5.11 -13.70 10.14
CA GLU A 46 -6.08 -14.81 10.10
C GLU A 46 -5.65 -15.92 11.07
N ALA A 47 -4.34 -16.18 11.13
CA ALA A 47 -3.66 -16.96 12.16
C ALA A 47 -4.00 -16.45 13.56
N ARG A 48 -3.85 -15.15 13.85
CA ARG A 48 -4.18 -14.60 15.17
C ARG A 48 -5.67 -14.59 15.46
N PHE A 49 -6.54 -14.47 14.46
CA PHE A 49 -7.98 -14.62 14.66
C PHE A 49 -8.31 -16.06 15.09
N PHE A 50 -7.79 -17.07 14.39
CA PHE A 50 -8.01 -18.47 14.73
C PHE A 50 -7.18 -18.95 15.93
N SER A 51 -6.01 -18.40 16.21
CA SER A 51 -5.18 -18.72 17.37
C SER A 51 -5.65 -18.01 18.63
N VAL A 52 -6.33 -16.86 18.54
CA VAL A 52 -7.08 -16.31 19.67
C VAL A 52 -8.30 -17.18 19.97
N LEU A 53 -8.96 -17.75 18.94
CA LEU A 53 -10.00 -18.76 19.16
C LEU A 53 -9.45 -20.06 19.79
N ASP A 54 -8.25 -20.50 19.40
CA ASP A 54 -7.56 -21.69 19.95
C ASP A 54 -6.94 -21.44 21.35
N GLU A 55 -6.43 -20.23 21.61
CA GLU A 55 -6.02 -19.78 22.96
C GLU A 55 -7.23 -19.64 23.88
N LEU A 56 -8.39 -19.22 23.36
CA LEU A 56 -9.64 -19.27 24.12
C LEU A 56 -10.10 -20.72 24.37
N ASP A 57 -9.94 -21.64 23.42
CA ASP A 57 -10.28 -23.07 23.58
C ASP A 57 -9.35 -23.79 24.59
N THR A 58 -8.09 -23.36 24.68
CA THR A 58 -7.08 -23.96 25.57
C THR A 58 -6.95 -23.30 26.94
N GLN A 59 -7.14 -21.97 27.06
CA GLN A 59 -7.13 -21.27 28.34
C GLN A 59 -8.49 -21.31 29.05
N ASN A 60 -9.58 -21.51 28.31
CA ASN A 60 -10.93 -21.62 28.85
C ASN A 60 -11.65 -22.82 28.22
N PRO A 61 -11.33 -24.07 28.64
CA PRO A 61 -12.00 -25.26 28.13
C PRO A 61 -13.50 -25.07 28.30
N LEU A 62 -14.21 -25.15 27.17
CA LEU A 62 -15.61 -24.78 26.94
C LEU A 62 -16.54 -24.85 28.17
N GLU A 63 -17.61 -24.05 28.17
CA GLU A 63 -18.88 -24.55 28.73
C GLU A 63 -19.28 -25.78 27.89
N VAL A 64 -18.79 -26.96 28.29
CA VAL A 64 -18.85 -28.18 27.49
C VAL A 64 -20.33 -28.51 27.30
N ARG A 65 -20.85 -28.22 26.11
CA ARG A 65 -22.05 -28.90 25.62
C ARG A 65 -21.74 -30.39 25.68
N ALA A 66 -22.36 -31.08 26.63
CA ALA A 66 -22.23 -32.52 26.77
C ALA A 66 -22.41 -33.19 25.40
N ASP A 67 -21.53 -34.15 25.10
CA ASP A 67 -21.42 -34.76 23.78
C ASP A 67 -22.80 -35.15 23.22
N ARG A 68 -23.03 -34.82 21.94
CA ARG A 68 -24.30 -35.05 21.26
C ARG A 68 -24.74 -36.51 21.47
N PRO A 69 -25.89 -36.77 22.14
CA PRO A 69 -26.29 -38.14 22.44
C PRO A 69 -26.45 -39.00 21.19
N GLY A 70 -26.10 -40.29 21.31
CA GLY A 70 -26.08 -41.24 20.20
C GLY A 70 -24.68 -41.43 19.62
N GLN A 71 -24.62 -41.94 18.39
CA GLN A 71 -23.37 -42.31 17.71
C GLN A 71 -23.40 -41.91 16.23
N ALA A 72 -22.20 -41.76 15.66
CA ALA A 72 -22.02 -41.77 14.22
C ALA A 72 -22.50 -43.11 13.62
N SER A 73 -22.97 -43.08 12.38
CA SER A 73 -23.36 -44.28 11.64
C SER A 73 -22.27 -44.72 10.67
N ASP A 74 -22.26 -45.99 10.27
CA ASP A 74 -21.57 -46.44 9.05
C ASP A 74 -22.35 -46.11 7.77
N GLN A 75 -23.61 -45.67 7.89
CA GLN A 75 -24.49 -45.35 6.77
C GLN A 75 -24.44 -43.86 6.40
N HIS A 76 -24.57 -43.57 5.10
CA HIS A 76 -24.78 -42.24 4.54
C HIS A 76 -26.10 -42.19 3.78
N ARG A 77 -26.62 -40.99 3.52
CA ARG A 77 -27.84 -40.73 2.74
C ARG A 77 -27.65 -39.67 1.65
N CYS A 78 -26.41 -39.48 1.19
CA CYS A 78 -26.01 -38.55 0.11
C CYS A 78 -26.76 -38.73 -1.22
N ASP A 79 -27.58 -39.78 -1.38
CA ASP A 79 -28.50 -39.99 -2.48
C ASP A 79 -29.79 -39.15 -2.35
N VAL A 80 -30.29 -38.95 -1.12
CA VAL A 80 -31.53 -38.23 -0.84
C VAL A 80 -31.27 -36.91 -0.12
N ILE A 81 -31.86 -35.84 -0.65
CA ILE A 81 -32.00 -34.55 0.02
C ILE A 81 -33.43 -34.46 0.58
N THR A 82 -33.57 -34.08 1.85
CA THR A 82 -34.88 -33.86 2.51
C THR A 82 -34.96 -32.47 3.12
N GLY A 83 -36.14 -32.11 3.64
CA GLY A 83 -36.21 -31.07 4.69
C GLY A 83 -35.45 -31.51 5.95
N VAL A 84 -35.00 -30.54 6.76
CA VAL A 84 -34.26 -30.82 8.01
C VAL A 84 -35.15 -31.61 8.99
N PRO A 85 -34.74 -32.81 9.46
CA PRO A 85 -35.50 -33.56 10.45
C PRO A 85 -35.63 -32.80 11.78
N ARG A 86 -36.77 -32.95 12.48
CA ARG A 86 -37.06 -32.19 13.71
C ARG A 86 -36.06 -32.50 14.83
N ASP A 87 -35.71 -33.78 14.98
CA ASP A 87 -34.71 -34.29 15.92
C ASP A 87 -33.32 -33.70 15.64
N VAL A 88 -32.86 -33.70 14.37
CA VAL A 88 -31.60 -33.05 13.96
C VAL A 88 -31.65 -31.54 14.23
N SER A 89 -32.73 -30.87 13.84
CA SER A 89 -32.92 -29.43 14.05
C SER A 89 -32.92 -29.05 15.53
N SER A 90 -33.46 -29.90 16.39
CA SER A 90 -33.54 -29.66 17.84
C SER A 90 -32.21 -29.99 18.54
N ALA A 91 -31.57 -31.11 18.18
CA ALA A 91 -30.29 -31.54 18.75
C ALA A 91 -29.15 -30.55 18.44
N LEU A 92 -29.12 -30.02 17.22
CA LEU A 92 -28.12 -29.02 16.80
C LEU A 92 -28.56 -27.56 17.06
N ARG A 93 -29.84 -27.32 17.37
CA ARG A 93 -30.48 -25.99 17.48
C ARG A 93 -30.38 -25.16 16.19
N LEU A 94 -30.66 -25.79 15.04
CA LEU A 94 -30.52 -25.17 13.72
C LEU A 94 -31.54 -24.04 13.48
N ASN A 95 -31.08 -23.00 12.78
CA ASN A 95 -31.92 -21.90 12.31
C ASN A 95 -32.74 -22.32 11.07
N SER A 96 -33.98 -21.82 10.97
CA SER A 96 -34.92 -21.98 9.84
C SER A 96 -34.43 -21.53 8.44
N PHE A 97 -33.25 -20.90 8.36
CA PHE A 97 -32.48 -20.75 7.12
C PHE A 97 -32.21 -22.11 6.46
N TYR A 98 -31.82 -23.12 7.25
CA TYR A 98 -31.59 -24.46 6.77
C TYR A 98 -32.90 -25.14 6.41
N ARG A 99 -33.05 -25.47 5.12
CA ARG A 99 -34.26 -26.09 4.56
C ARG A 99 -33.98 -27.34 3.74
N LYS A 100 -32.71 -27.60 3.43
CA LYS A 100 -32.25 -28.85 2.83
C LYS A 100 -31.26 -29.56 3.76
N TYR A 101 -31.35 -30.88 3.79
CA TYR A 101 -30.58 -31.76 4.64
C TYR A 101 -30.23 -33.06 3.90
N THR A 102 -29.01 -33.53 4.13
CA THR A 102 -28.61 -34.94 3.98
C THR A 102 -27.54 -35.25 5.03
N HIS A 103 -26.96 -36.45 5.04
CA HIS A 103 -25.87 -36.79 5.96
C HIS A 103 -24.92 -37.86 5.41
N ALA A 104 -23.65 -37.77 5.81
CA ALA A 104 -22.77 -38.92 5.91
C ALA A 104 -22.64 -39.28 7.39
N TYR A 105 -22.77 -40.55 7.78
CA TYR A 105 -22.42 -41.02 9.13
C TYR A 105 -23.15 -40.32 10.31
N ASN A 106 -24.39 -39.86 10.12
CA ASN A 106 -25.17 -38.98 11.01
C ASN A 106 -24.61 -37.55 11.23
N ILE A 107 -23.55 -37.17 10.51
CA ILE A 107 -22.96 -35.83 10.43
C ILE A 107 -23.76 -35.03 9.38
N PRO A 108 -24.50 -33.99 9.76
CA PRO A 108 -25.40 -33.29 8.83
C PRO A 108 -24.67 -32.50 7.76
N VAL A 109 -25.27 -32.48 6.57
CA VAL A 109 -24.89 -31.65 5.43
C VAL A 109 -26.09 -30.81 5.08
N LEU A 110 -25.97 -29.50 5.25
CA LEU A 110 -27.07 -28.56 5.32
C LEU A 110 -27.01 -27.53 4.18
N GLY A 111 -28.17 -27.02 3.80
CA GLY A 111 -28.27 -25.90 2.86
C GLY A 111 -29.56 -25.13 3.04
N SER A 112 -29.60 -23.92 2.47
CA SER A 112 -30.84 -23.17 2.31
C SER A 112 -31.75 -23.83 1.26
N PHE A 113 -32.91 -23.23 0.97
CA PHE A 113 -33.74 -23.68 -0.14
C PHE A 113 -33.15 -23.36 -1.53
N ARG A 114 -32.18 -22.43 -1.61
CA ARG A 114 -31.55 -21.96 -2.85
C ARG A 114 -30.46 -22.90 -3.37
N VAL A 115 -29.69 -23.50 -2.46
CA VAL A 115 -28.59 -24.43 -2.76
C VAL A 115 -29.10 -25.58 -3.64
N SER A 116 -28.41 -25.93 -4.73
CA SER A 116 -28.85 -27.08 -5.53
C SER A 116 -28.64 -28.41 -4.80
N ASP A 117 -29.50 -29.38 -5.12
CA ASP A 117 -29.37 -30.73 -4.59
C ASP A 117 -28.03 -31.35 -5.02
N ARG A 118 -27.53 -31.03 -6.22
CA ARG A 118 -26.23 -31.49 -6.73
C ARG A 118 -25.08 -31.05 -5.81
N ALA A 119 -25.09 -29.80 -5.36
CA ALA A 119 -24.08 -29.28 -4.43
C ALA A 119 -24.11 -30.02 -3.09
N LEU A 120 -25.28 -30.27 -2.53
CA LEU A 120 -25.42 -31.02 -1.26
C LEU A 120 -25.03 -32.49 -1.41
N ARG A 121 -25.32 -33.14 -2.54
CA ARG A 121 -24.85 -34.51 -2.84
C ARG A 121 -23.33 -34.59 -2.92
N ARG A 122 -22.68 -33.65 -3.63
CA ARG A 122 -21.21 -33.56 -3.73
C ARG A 122 -20.58 -33.24 -2.37
N ALA A 123 -21.09 -32.26 -1.63
CA ALA A 123 -20.60 -31.95 -0.28
C ALA A 123 -20.70 -33.16 0.65
N CYS A 124 -21.83 -33.89 0.61
CA CYS A 124 -22.01 -35.12 1.37
C CYS A 124 -21.05 -36.23 0.95
N TYR A 125 -20.70 -36.34 -0.34
CA TYR A 125 -19.65 -37.22 -0.80
C TYR A 125 -18.26 -36.86 -0.21
N VAL A 126 -17.89 -35.57 -0.08
CA VAL A 126 -16.61 -35.19 0.54
C VAL A 126 -16.58 -35.48 2.05
N VAL A 127 -17.68 -35.23 2.78
CA VAL A 127 -17.81 -35.66 4.20
C VAL A 127 -17.74 -37.18 4.32
N ARG A 128 -18.37 -37.92 3.37
CA ARG A 128 -18.27 -39.37 3.30
C ARG A 128 -16.83 -39.84 3.04
N PHE A 129 -16.08 -39.10 2.22
CA PHE A 129 -14.72 -39.37 1.80
C PHE A 129 -13.70 -39.16 2.93
N LEU A 130 -13.54 -37.92 3.44
CA LEU A 130 -12.51 -37.61 4.44
C LEU A 130 -12.68 -38.36 5.76
N LEU A 131 -13.89 -38.84 6.05
CA LEU A 131 -14.19 -39.59 7.28
C LEU A 131 -14.43 -41.09 7.04
N ALA A 132 -14.21 -41.61 5.83
CA ALA A 132 -14.33 -43.05 5.53
C ALA A 132 -13.38 -43.90 6.40
N ASP A 133 -12.14 -43.44 6.50
CA ASP A 133 -11.01 -44.22 6.98
C ASP A 133 -11.08 -44.57 8.47
N ARG A 134 -11.69 -43.73 9.31
CA ARG A 134 -11.57 -43.79 10.78
C ARG A 134 -12.92 -43.63 11.50
N PRO A 135 -13.43 -44.68 12.19
CA PRO A 135 -14.73 -44.64 12.86
C PRO A 135 -14.72 -43.78 14.14
N ASP A 136 -13.55 -43.63 14.78
CA ASP A 136 -13.33 -42.76 15.93
C ASP A 136 -13.35 -41.27 15.55
N LEU A 137 -12.77 -40.90 14.40
CA LEU A 137 -12.92 -39.54 13.84
C LEU A 137 -14.39 -39.22 13.53
N ARG A 138 -15.13 -40.19 12.96
CA ARG A 138 -16.59 -40.06 12.74
C ARG A 138 -17.35 -39.84 14.04
N GLN A 139 -17.06 -40.65 15.07
CA GLN A 139 -17.71 -40.51 16.38
C GLN A 139 -17.38 -39.17 17.05
N ALA A 140 -16.14 -38.71 16.98
CA ALA A 140 -15.74 -37.40 17.50
C ALA A 140 -16.48 -36.25 16.79
N MET A 141 -16.48 -36.26 15.45
CA MET A 141 -17.20 -35.25 14.65
C MET A 141 -18.70 -35.23 14.97
N TYR A 142 -19.34 -36.40 15.14
CA TYR A 142 -20.73 -36.50 15.57
C TYR A 142 -20.95 -35.94 17.00
N ALA A 143 -20.12 -36.38 17.95
CA ALA A 143 -20.23 -36.05 19.37
C ALA A 143 -20.05 -34.55 19.63
N LYS A 144 -19.11 -33.91 18.92
CA LYS A 144 -18.82 -32.47 19.00
C LYS A 144 -19.70 -31.62 18.08
N TYR A 145 -20.89 -32.11 17.73
CA TYR A 145 -21.92 -31.37 16.96
C TYR A 145 -21.48 -30.95 15.54
N GLY A 146 -20.44 -31.59 15.00
CA GLY A 146 -19.89 -31.35 13.67
C GLY A 146 -20.90 -31.52 12.56
N ARG A 147 -20.84 -30.62 11.57
CA ARG A 147 -21.70 -30.59 10.37
C ARG A 147 -21.01 -29.83 9.23
N VAL A 148 -21.66 -29.82 8.07
CA VAL A 148 -21.32 -28.96 6.93
C VAL A 148 -22.51 -28.10 6.56
N ALA A 149 -22.27 -26.87 6.14
CA ALA A 149 -23.29 -26.02 5.49
C ALA A 149 -22.78 -25.45 4.17
N ILE A 150 -23.59 -25.56 3.11
CA ILE A 150 -23.28 -25.04 1.78
C ILE A 150 -24.08 -23.75 1.51
N MET A 151 -23.40 -22.76 0.94
CA MET A 151 -23.97 -21.52 0.42
C MET A 151 -24.33 -21.67 -1.06
N ALA A 152 -25.48 -21.14 -1.48
CA ALA A 152 -25.78 -21.02 -2.90
C ALA A 152 -24.90 -19.95 -3.59
N THR A 153 -24.87 -19.94 -4.92
CA THR A 153 -24.17 -18.92 -5.72
C THR A 153 -24.74 -17.50 -5.53
N THR A 154 -25.94 -17.36 -4.95
CA THR A 154 -26.57 -16.08 -4.59
C THR A 154 -26.56 -15.80 -3.08
N GLU A 155 -25.75 -16.51 -2.31
CA GLU A 155 -25.66 -16.40 -0.84
C GLU A 155 -24.21 -16.18 -0.43
N VAL A 156 -23.99 -15.36 0.60
CA VAL A 156 -22.68 -14.94 1.11
C VAL A 156 -22.41 -15.48 2.51
N THR A 157 -21.17 -15.37 2.99
CA THR A 157 -20.68 -15.97 4.25
C THR A 157 -21.57 -15.64 5.46
N GLN A 158 -22.00 -14.39 5.64
CA GLN A 158 -22.93 -13.98 6.70
C GLN A 158 -24.36 -14.57 6.58
N ASN A 159 -24.74 -15.19 5.46
CA ASN A 159 -26.04 -15.86 5.33
C ASN A 159 -26.06 -17.23 6.01
N ILE A 160 -24.89 -17.86 6.21
CA ILE A 160 -24.78 -19.00 7.12
C ILE A 160 -25.06 -18.50 8.54
N PRO A 161 -26.09 -19.03 9.26
CA PRO A 161 -26.49 -18.53 10.57
C PRO A 161 -25.37 -18.59 11.63
N GLU A 162 -24.53 -19.61 11.55
CA GLU A 162 -23.34 -19.78 12.39
C GLU A 162 -22.19 -18.82 12.06
N HIS A 163 -22.28 -18.07 10.96
CA HIS A 163 -21.28 -17.09 10.52
C HIS A 163 -21.86 -15.67 10.40
N SER A 164 -23.15 -15.46 10.73
CA SER A 164 -23.79 -14.14 10.65
C SER A 164 -23.27 -13.12 11.68
N PHE A 165 -22.39 -13.54 12.58
CA PHE A 165 -21.67 -12.68 13.53
C PHE A 165 -20.39 -12.06 12.92
N LEU A 166 -19.89 -12.62 11.81
CA LEU A 166 -18.67 -12.15 11.16
C LEU A 166 -18.89 -10.77 10.50
N PRO A 167 -17.87 -9.90 10.44
CA PRO A 167 -17.94 -8.65 9.69
C PRO A 167 -18.28 -8.84 8.19
N ALA A 168 -18.89 -7.82 7.57
CA ALA A 168 -19.38 -7.90 6.19
C ALA A 168 -18.28 -8.16 5.14
N PHE A 169 -17.00 -7.88 5.41
CA PHE A 169 -15.90 -8.16 4.48
C PHE A 169 -15.74 -9.67 4.20
N TRP A 170 -16.15 -10.54 5.13
CA TRP A 170 -16.10 -12.00 4.96
C TRP A 170 -16.97 -12.49 3.80
N ASN A 171 -18.01 -11.74 3.41
CA ASN A 171 -18.83 -12.01 2.23
C ASN A 171 -18.06 -11.88 0.91
N THR A 172 -16.98 -11.09 0.91
CA THR A 172 -16.12 -10.84 -0.26
C THR A 172 -14.76 -11.53 -0.15
N ARG A 173 -14.23 -11.75 1.07
CA ARG A 173 -12.98 -12.50 1.36
C ARG A 173 -13.15 -13.99 1.11
N ALA A 174 -14.14 -14.62 1.74
CA ALA A 174 -14.23 -16.07 1.84
C ALA A 174 -15.43 -16.64 1.09
N ARG A 175 -15.33 -17.90 0.66
CA ARG A 175 -16.43 -18.72 0.11
C ARG A 175 -16.52 -20.12 0.74
N GLY A 176 -15.70 -20.39 1.75
CA GLY A 176 -15.87 -21.42 2.77
C GLY A 176 -15.39 -20.86 4.11
N LEU A 177 -15.45 -21.67 5.17
CA LEU A 177 -14.79 -21.42 6.47
C LEU A 177 -14.64 -22.74 7.25
N GLY A 178 -13.53 -22.88 7.98
CA GLY A 178 -13.21 -24.04 8.80
C GLY A 178 -14.04 -24.19 10.07
N GLY A 179 -14.52 -25.40 10.34
CA GLY A 179 -15.23 -25.74 11.58
C GLY A 179 -14.29 -25.89 12.78
N THR A 180 -14.68 -25.34 13.94
CA THR A 180 -13.95 -25.45 15.22
C THR A 180 -14.81 -26.13 16.29
N LEU A 181 -14.27 -26.46 17.47
CA LEU A 181 -15.08 -27.01 18.57
C LEU A 181 -16.14 -26.02 19.07
N GLN A 182 -15.87 -24.71 18.98
CA GLN A 182 -16.79 -23.63 19.33
C GLN A 182 -17.86 -23.40 18.24
N ILE A 183 -17.46 -23.46 16.96
CA ILE A 183 -18.32 -23.29 15.79
C ILE A 183 -18.20 -24.54 14.91
N PRO A 184 -18.86 -25.68 15.29
CA PRO A 184 -18.61 -26.96 14.64
C PRO A 184 -19.40 -27.13 13.33
N VAL A 185 -19.16 -26.22 12.39
CA VAL A 185 -19.63 -26.28 11.00
C VAL A 185 -18.54 -25.80 10.04
N SER A 186 -18.07 -26.67 9.16
CA SER A 186 -17.28 -26.25 7.99
C SER A 186 -18.21 -25.81 6.87
N THR A 187 -17.82 -24.82 6.08
CA THR A 187 -18.67 -24.30 4.99
C THR A 187 -17.96 -24.21 3.65
N GLY A 188 -18.75 -24.13 2.58
CA GLY A 188 -18.29 -23.97 1.21
C GLY A 188 -19.40 -23.44 0.31
N ALA A 189 -19.02 -22.94 -0.87
CA ALA A 189 -19.93 -22.36 -1.83
C ALA A 189 -20.23 -23.31 -2.99
N GLU A 190 -21.47 -23.28 -3.47
CA GLU A 190 -21.96 -24.12 -4.56
C GLU A 190 -21.11 -24.00 -5.84
N GLU A 191 -20.59 -22.82 -6.17
CA GLU A 191 -19.72 -22.65 -7.33
C GLU A 191 -18.39 -23.40 -7.21
N ASN A 192 -17.79 -23.46 -6.02
CA ASN A 192 -16.53 -24.17 -5.78
C ASN A 192 -16.80 -25.69 -5.67
N VAL A 193 -17.77 -26.09 -4.83
CA VAL A 193 -18.17 -27.49 -4.62
C VAL A 193 -18.52 -28.22 -5.93
N LEU A 194 -19.04 -27.50 -6.94
CA LEU A 194 -19.40 -28.04 -8.26
C LEU A 194 -18.50 -27.58 -9.42
N CYS A 195 -17.42 -26.83 -9.13
CA CYS A 195 -16.50 -26.29 -10.14
C CYS A 195 -17.24 -25.57 -11.30
N LEU A 196 -18.13 -24.65 -10.93
CA LEU A 196 -18.86 -23.81 -11.88
C LEU A 196 -17.92 -22.72 -12.43
N ARG A 197 -18.24 -22.15 -13.60
CA ARG A 197 -17.46 -21.06 -14.23
C ARG A 197 -17.32 -19.78 -13.39
N SER A 198 -18.09 -19.66 -12.31
CA SER A 198 -18.02 -18.56 -11.34
C SER A 198 -17.09 -18.86 -10.15
N ASP A 199 -16.48 -20.05 -10.06
CA ASP A 199 -15.42 -20.29 -9.09
C ASP A 199 -14.19 -19.46 -9.45
N ARG A 200 -13.74 -18.65 -8.48
CA ARG A 200 -12.58 -17.76 -8.59
C ARG A 200 -11.29 -18.38 -8.06
N TYR A 201 -11.38 -19.46 -7.29
CA TYR A 201 -10.25 -20.11 -6.63
C TYR A 201 -9.66 -21.22 -7.50
N ARG A 202 -10.52 -22.07 -8.08
CA ARG A 202 -10.16 -23.26 -8.88
C ARG A 202 -9.52 -24.40 -8.07
N GLU A 203 -8.89 -24.16 -6.92
CA GLU A 203 -8.57 -25.18 -5.91
C GLU A 203 -9.81 -25.70 -5.15
N ASP A 204 -9.74 -26.90 -4.54
CA ASP A 204 -10.87 -27.49 -3.79
C ASP A 204 -11.02 -26.94 -2.35
N ILE A 205 -11.26 -25.63 -2.25
CA ILE A 205 -11.48 -24.89 -0.99
C ILE A 205 -12.50 -25.59 -0.08
N PHE A 206 -13.59 -26.17 -0.59
CA PHE A 206 -14.52 -26.88 0.31
C PHE A 206 -13.90 -28.14 0.97
N LEU A 207 -12.91 -28.77 0.35
CA LEU A 207 -12.13 -29.85 0.95
C LEU A 207 -11.12 -29.31 1.98
N HIS A 208 -10.45 -28.19 1.70
CA HIS A 208 -9.59 -27.45 2.64
C HIS A 208 -10.32 -27.10 3.95
N GLU A 209 -11.47 -26.43 3.82
CA GLU A 209 -12.27 -25.93 4.94
C GLU A 209 -12.89 -27.08 5.76
N LEU A 210 -13.12 -28.23 5.13
CA LEU A 210 -13.50 -29.46 5.82
C LEU A 210 -12.29 -30.16 6.47
N ALA A 211 -11.08 -30.04 5.92
CA ALA A 211 -9.84 -30.54 6.54
C ALA A 211 -9.55 -29.84 7.86
N HIS A 212 -9.73 -28.51 7.97
CA HIS A 212 -9.69 -27.81 9.27
C HIS A 212 -10.69 -28.42 10.28
N GLY A 213 -11.92 -28.74 9.83
CA GLY A 213 -12.93 -29.39 10.66
C GLY A 213 -12.51 -30.79 11.12
N VAL A 214 -11.91 -31.59 10.22
CA VAL A 214 -11.34 -32.90 10.56
C VAL A 214 -10.18 -32.77 11.54
N HIS A 215 -9.33 -31.75 11.41
CA HIS A 215 -8.28 -31.42 12.40
C HIS A 215 -8.90 -31.02 13.74
N LYS A 216 -9.49 -29.83 13.82
CA LYS A 216 -9.85 -29.17 15.08
C LYS A 216 -10.94 -29.88 15.85
N ILE A 217 -11.90 -30.52 15.16
CA ILE A 217 -13.04 -31.20 15.81
C ILE A 217 -12.74 -32.69 16.01
N ALA A 218 -12.34 -33.40 14.94
CA ALA A 218 -12.26 -34.87 14.99
C ALA A 218 -10.92 -35.38 15.52
N LEU A 219 -9.79 -34.97 14.93
CA LEU A 219 -8.44 -35.43 15.30
C LEU A 219 -8.06 -34.96 16.71
N THR A 220 -8.27 -33.69 17.05
CA THR A 220 -8.03 -33.15 18.41
C THR A 220 -8.81 -33.91 19.49
N THR A 221 -10.03 -34.37 19.18
CA THR A 221 -10.89 -35.09 20.14
C THR A 221 -10.56 -36.58 20.24
N ALA A 222 -10.30 -37.24 19.12
CA ALA A 222 -10.19 -38.71 19.06
C ALA A 222 -8.75 -39.22 19.23
N VAL A 223 -7.75 -38.43 18.83
CA VAL A 223 -6.36 -38.88 18.73
C VAL A 223 -5.49 -38.09 19.72
N PRO A 224 -5.12 -38.69 20.87
CA PRO A 224 -4.26 -38.04 21.85
C PRO A 224 -2.97 -37.51 21.23
N ASP A 225 -2.58 -36.33 21.71
CA ASP A 225 -1.36 -35.61 21.30
C ASP A 225 -1.26 -35.26 19.81
N TYR A 226 -2.33 -35.39 19.00
CA TYR A 226 -2.26 -35.15 17.56
C TYR A 226 -1.83 -33.71 17.23
N ASN A 227 -2.51 -32.69 17.76
CA ASN A 227 -2.16 -31.29 17.54
C ASN A 227 -0.71 -31.01 17.98
N ARG A 228 -0.27 -31.54 19.13
CA ARG A 228 1.14 -31.38 19.58
C ARG A 228 2.14 -31.99 18.60
N ARG A 229 1.81 -33.11 17.95
CA ARG A 229 2.64 -33.74 16.91
C ARG A 229 2.63 -32.93 15.61
N LEU A 230 1.47 -32.39 15.21
CA LEU A 230 1.31 -31.52 14.05
C LEU A 230 2.05 -30.18 14.22
N THR A 231 1.89 -29.50 15.36
CA THR A 231 2.64 -28.29 15.71
C THR A 231 4.14 -28.54 15.73
N ASN A 232 4.60 -29.72 16.17
CA ASN A 232 6.01 -30.09 16.10
C ASN A 232 6.49 -30.33 14.66
N ALA A 233 5.65 -30.91 13.80
CA ALA A 233 5.93 -31.09 12.37
C ALA A 233 6.04 -29.74 11.65
N TYR A 234 5.03 -28.88 11.75
CA TYR A 234 5.00 -27.51 11.24
C TYR A 234 6.24 -26.71 11.67
N ASN A 235 6.54 -26.66 12.97
CA ASN A 235 7.73 -25.98 13.48
C ASN A 235 9.04 -26.59 12.95
N SER A 236 9.06 -27.86 12.54
CA SER A 236 10.22 -28.47 11.89
C SER A 236 10.29 -28.16 10.39
N ALA A 237 9.14 -28.07 9.71
CA ALA A 237 9.05 -27.64 8.33
C ALA A 237 9.55 -26.20 8.16
N ARG A 238 9.05 -25.24 8.98
CA ARG A 238 9.53 -23.85 9.00
C ARG A 238 11.04 -23.75 9.22
N ARG A 239 11.61 -24.55 10.15
CA ARG A 239 13.07 -24.59 10.43
C ARG A 239 13.90 -25.13 9.26
N GLN A 240 13.31 -25.98 8.42
CA GLN A 240 13.97 -26.53 7.22
C GLN A 240 13.74 -25.66 5.98
N GLY A 241 12.90 -24.62 6.07
CA GLY A 241 12.49 -23.79 4.93
C GLY A 241 11.49 -24.46 3.99
N LEU A 242 10.90 -25.60 4.39
CA LEU A 242 9.77 -26.20 3.68
C LEU A 242 8.55 -25.26 3.78
N TRP A 243 7.73 -25.22 2.74
CA TRP A 243 6.55 -24.37 2.60
C TRP A 243 6.81 -22.85 2.64
N ARG A 244 8.07 -22.41 2.77
CA ARG A 244 8.42 -20.99 2.95
C ARG A 244 7.80 -20.10 1.86
N ASN A 245 7.11 -19.04 2.30
CA ASN A 245 6.34 -18.12 1.46
C ASN A 245 5.16 -18.80 0.71
N THR A 246 4.53 -19.81 1.33
CA THR A 246 3.25 -20.39 0.89
C THR A 246 2.25 -20.34 2.03
N TYR A 247 0.96 -20.52 1.74
CA TYR A 247 -0.12 -20.49 2.73
C TYR A 247 0.10 -21.54 3.86
N ALA A 248 0.72 -22.68 3.53
CA ALA A 248 1.16 -23.68 4.50
C ALA A 248 2.30 -23.25 5.47
N ASP A 249 2.92 -22.08 5.29
CA ASP A 249 3.86 -21.46 6.25
C ASP A 249 3.14 -20.49 7.21
N ASP A 250 1.92 -20.04 6.90
CA ASP A 250 1.17 -19.07 7.71
C ASP A 250 0.78 -19.66 9.07
N THR A 251 0.12 -20.82 9.10
CA THR A 251 -0.36 -21.47 10.33
C THR A 251 -0.17 -22.99 10.36
N VAL A 252 -0.24 -23.58 11.56
CA VAL A 252 -0.30 -25.04 11.76
C VAL A 252 -1.58 -25.67 11.20
N ASP A 253 -2.64 -24.87 11.01
CA ASP A 253 -3.93 -25.31 10.47
C ASP A 253 -3.96 -25.28 8.95
N GLU A 254 -3.37 -24.26 8.33
CA GLU A 254 -3.14 -24.20 6.87
C GLU A 254 -2.19 -25.34 6.48
N TYR A 255 -1.06 -25.47 7.18
CA TYR A 255 -0.10 -26.57 7.01
C TYR A 255 -0.75 -27.97 7.02
N PHE A 256 -1.87 -28.15 7.73
CA PHE A 256 -2.65 -29.37 7.66
C PHE A 256 -3.63 -29.41 6.48
N ALA A 257 -4.41 -28.34 6.24
CA ALA A 257 -5.42 -28.31 5.18
C ALA A 257 -4.82 -28.35 3.77
N GLU A 258 -3.76 -27.58 3.54
CA GLU A 258 -2.92 -27.60 2.34
C GLU A 258 -2.29 -28.98 2.14
N GLY A 259 -1.69 -29.54 3.21
CA GLY A 259 -1.18 -30.91 3.19
C GLY A 259 -2.24 -31.95 2.81
N VAL A 260 -3.50 -31.75 3.22
CA VAL A 260 -4.64 -32.60 2.83
C VAL A 260 -5.00 -32.44 1.35
N GLN A 261 -4.91 -31.24 0.76
CA GLN A 261 -5.09 -31.04 -0.68
C GLN A 261 -4.04 -31.79 -1.50
N SER A 262 -2.74 -31.56 -1.24
CA SER A 262 -1.66 -32.30 -1.91
C SER A 262 -1.81 -33.81 -1.70
N PHE A 263 -2.13 -34.26 -0.49
CA PHE A 263 -2.31 -35.69 -0.16
C PHE A 263 -3.49 -36.37 -0.88
N PHE A 264 -4.45 -35.60 -1.41
CA PHE A 264 -5.54 -36.12 -2.25
C PHE A 264 -5.46 -35.72 -3.72
N ASN A 265 -4.35 -35.09 -4.13
CA ASN A 265 -4.05 -34.66 -5.50
C ASN A 265 -5.17 -33.75 -6.07
N VAL A 266 -5.60 -32.74 -5.28
CA VAL A 266 -6.64 -31.77 -5.65
C VAL A 266 -6.14 -30.33 -5.80
N GLU A 267 -4.82 -30.13 -5.79
CA GLU A 267 -4.21 -28.83 -6.05
C GLU A 267 -4.27 -28.41 -7.53
N SER A 268 -4.10 -27.12 -7.76
CA SER A 268 -4.13 -26.51 -9.10
C SER A 268 -2.74 -25.99 -9.47
N PRO A 269 -1.99 -26.64 -10.40
CA PRO A 269 -0.68 -26.19 -10.87
C PRO A 269 -0.70 -24.85 -11.65
N PHE A 270 -1.83 -24.14 -11.64
CA PHE A 270 -2.03 -22.85 -12.27
C PHE A 270 -3.04 -22.00 -11.46
N VAL A 271 -2.59 -20.80 -11.06
CA VAL A 271 -3.33 -19.54 -10.81
C VAL A 271 -3.80 -19.22 -9.37
N PHE A 272 -3.41 -18.01 -8.93
CA PHE A 272 -3.88 -17.17 -7.80
C PHE A 272 -3.63 -17.60 -6.35
N GLY A 273 -3.53 -18.88 -6.03
CA GLY A 273 -3.06 -19.29 -4.70
C GLY A 273 -1.59 -18.94 -4.43
N ILE A 274 -1.16 -18.98 -3.16
CA ILE A 274 0.26 -18.82 -2.76
C ILE A 274 0.79 -20.19 -2.31
N HIS A 275 1.13 -21.04 -3.28
CA HIS A 275 1.57 -22.42 -3.06
C HIS A 275 2.94 -22.67 -3.72
N ASN A 276 3.51 -23.85 -3.48
CA ASN A 276 4.73 -24.35 -4.12
C ASN A 276 4.39 -25.51 -5.07
N ASP A 277 5.39 -26.04 -5.79
CA ASP A 277 5.22 -27.11 -6.79
C ASP A 277 4.95 -28.51 -6.18
N ILE A 278 4.13 -28.61 -5.12
CA ILE A 278 3.87 -29.84 -4.34
C ILE A 278 2.38 -30.23 -4.43
N ASP A 279 1.94 -30.57 -5.63
CA ASP A 279 0.52 -30.80 -5.95
C ASP A 279 0.02 -32.21 -5.60
N THR A 280 0.92 -33.19 -5.42
CA THR A 280 0.56 -34.61 -5.27
C THR A 280 1.02 -35.27 -3.97
N ARG A 281 0.34 -36.36 -3.61
CA ARG A 281 0.68 -37.26 -2.51
C ARG A 281 2.10 -37.80 -2.59
N GLU A 282 2.58 -38.11 -3.78
CA GLU A 282 3.92 -38.63 -4.05
C GLU A 282 5.02 -37.56 -3.87
N GLU A 283 4.75 -36.32 -4.29
CA GLU A 283 5.62 -35.17 -4.04
C GLU A 283 5.64 -34.80 -2.55
N LEU A 284 4.47 -34.71 -1.91
CA LEU A 284 4.34 -34.45 -0.48
C LEU A 284 5.10 -35.48 0.38
N ALA A 285 4.99 -36.78 0.03
CA ALA A 285 5.73 -37.85 0.70
C ALA A 285 7.26 -37.70 0.61
N SER A 286 7.74 -36.98 -0.40
CA SER A 286 9.16 -36.73 -0.67
C SER A 286 9.63 -35.39 -0.08
N TYR A 287 8.75 -34.38 -0.06
CA TYR A 287 9.02 -33.00 0.37
C TYR A 287 8.86 -32.81 1.89
N ASP A 288 7.72 -33.21 2.45
CA ASP A 288 7.46 -33.20 3.89
C ASP A 288 7.00 -34.59 4.37
N PRO A 289 7.93 -35.55 4.53
CA PRO A 289 7.62 -36.87 5.05
C PRO A 289 7.07 -36.86 6.49
N THR A 290 7.16 -35.72 7.22
CA THR A 290 6.62 -35.59 8.59
C THR A 290 5.13 -35.29 8.54
N LEU A 291 4.72 -34.30 7.74
CA LEU A 291 3.33 -34.01 7.43
C LEU A 291 2.64 -35.21 6.79
N TYR A 292 3.26 -35.79 5.75
CA TYR A 292 2.77 -37.00 5.10
C TYR A 292 2.54 -38.15 6.09
N GLY A 293 3.45 -38.35 7.06
CA GLY A 293 3.29 -39.36 8.11
C GLY A 293 2.05 -39.15 9.00
N LEU A 294 1.74 -37.91 9.35
CA LEU A 294 0.53 -37.56 10.12
C LEU A 294 -0.75 -37.72 9.29
N LEU A 295 -0.70 -37.34 8.02
CA LEU A 295 -1.82 -37.53 7.08
C LEU A 295 -2.09 -39.03 6.80
N ARG A 296 -1.06 -39.87 6.77
CA ARG A 296 -1.21 -41.34 6.71
C ARG A 296 -1.82 -41.94 8.00
N GLU A 297 -1.77 -41.25 9.13
CA GLU A 297 -2.47 -41.65 10.37
C GLU A 297 -3.94 -41.20 10.39
N ALA A 298 -4.23 -40.00 9.87
CA ALA A 298 -5.59 -39.48 9.70
C ALA A 298 -6.38 -40.23 8.61
N PHE A 299 -5.72 -40.50 7.47
CA PHE A 299 -6.30 -41.11 6.26
C PHE A 299 -5.57 -42.42 5.88
N PRO A 300 -5.62 -43.47 6.74
CA PRO A 300 -4.88 -44.70 6.55
C PRO A 300 -5.26 -45.55 5.32
N CYS A 301 -6.49 -45.45 4.80
CA CYS A 301 -6.94 -46.19 3.63
C CYS A 301 -6.36 -45.66 2.30
N MET A 302 -5.85 -44.42 2.26
CA MET A 302 -5.38 -43.76 1.02
C MET A 302 -6.45 -43.74 -0.08
N ASN A 303 -7.71 -43.48 0.29
CA ASN A 303 -8.81 -43.34 -0.67
C ASN A 303 -8.45 -42.25 -1.73
N ASN A 304 -8.95 -42.43 -2.95
CA ASN A 304 -8.79 -41.46 -4.03
C ASN A 304 -10.14 -40.77 -4.29
N ILE A 305 -10.13 -39.44 -4.25
CA ILE A 305 -11.33 -38.63 -4.44
C ILE A 305 -11.72 -38.60 -5.92
N VAL A 306 -13.01 -38.64 -6.26
CA VAL A 306 -13.42 -38.31 -7.63
C VAL A 306 -13.35 -36.79 -7.79
N ASP A 307 -12.86 -36.35 -8.95
CA ASP A 307 -12.77 -34.95 -9.37
C ASP A 307 -14.09 -34.17 -9.13
N ARG A 308 -14.00 -32.86 -8.89
CA ARG A 308 -15.14 -31.95 -8.64
C ARG A 308 -15.73 -31.34 -9.92
N CYS A 309 -14.89 -31.07 -10.91
CA CYS A 309 -15.22 -30.56 -12.24
C CYS A 309 -15.68 -31.68 -13.19
N GLN A 310 -15.13 -32.89 -13.02
CA GLN A 310 -15.35 -34.06 -13.88
C GLN A 310 -16.04 -35.20 -13.12
N ASN A 311 -16.54 -36.21 -13.84
CA ASN A 311 -16.96 -37.51 -13.29
C ASN A 311 -17.98 -37.46 -12.12
N GLN A 312 -18.74 -36.36 -12.00
CA GLN A 312 -19.61 -36.10 -10.85
C GLN A 312 -20.73 -37.12 -10.66
N ASP A 313 -21.14 -37.83 -11.70
CA ASP A 313 -22.12 -38.91 -11.60
C ASP A 313 -21.58 -40.14 -10.84
N LEU A 314 -20.24 -40.32 -10.79
CA LEU A 314 -19.61 -41.44 -10.09
C LEU A 314 -19.70 -41.34 -8.56
N ILE A 315 -19.96 -40.16 -7.97
CA ILE A 315 -19.91 -39.96 -6.50
C ILE A 315 -20.86 -40.89 -5.73
N ALA A 316 -21.98 -41.29 -6.35
CA ALA A 316 -22.96 -42.19 -5.75
C ALA A 316 -22.51 -43.66 -5.80
N SER A 317 -21.85 -44.07 -6.90
CA SER A 317 -21.34 -45.42 -7.12
C SER A 317 -19.92 -45.66 -6.58
N GLN A 318 -19.16 -44.60 -6.30
CA GLN A 318 -17.75 -44.68 -5.89
C GLN A 318 -17.62 -45.50 -4.61
N PRO A 319 -16.96 -46.67 -4.64
CA PRO A 319 -16.63 -47.41 -3.44
C PRO A 319 -15.52 -46.67 -2.68
N LEU A 320 -15.61 -46.67 -1.35
CA LEU A 320 -14.57 -46.18 -0.47
C LEU A 320 -14.09 -47.34 0.40
N GLN A 321 -12.78 -47.42 0.62
CA GLN A 321 -12.25 -48.26 1.69
C GLN A 321 -12.61 -47.60 3.03
N MET A 322 -13.00 -48.40 4.01
CA MET A 322 -13.56 -47.94 5.28
C MET A 322 -12.78 -48.55 6.45
N ASN A 323 -12.66 -47.80 7.56
CA ASN A 323 -12.15 -48.33 8.84
C ASN A 323 -10.74 -48.95 8.78
N CYS A 324 -9.81 -48.28 8.09
CA CYS A 324 -8.40 -48.69 8.04
C CYS A 324 -7.62 -48.15 9.26
N GLY A 325 -6.46 -48.76 9.57
CA GLY A 325 -5.65 -48.38 10.73
C GLY A 325 -6.16 -49.04 12.03
N GLY A 326 -5.84 -50.32 12.21
CA GLY A 326 -6.33 -51.13 13.33
C GLY A 326 -5.88 -50.65 14.71
N THR A 327 -6.70 -50.96 15.73
CA THR A 327 -6.54 -50.57 17.14
C THR A 327 -5.15 -50.84 17.73
N THR A 328 -4.46 -49.80 18.20
CA THR A 328 -3.16 -49.94 18.90
C THR A 328 -3.25 -49.70 20.41
N THR A 329 -3.86 -50.64 21.13
CA THR A 329 -3.39 -50.94 22.50
C THR A 329 -2.01 -51.62 22.41
N GLY A 330 -0.95 -50.81 22.26
CA GLY A 330 0.46 -51.22 22.35
C GLY A 330 0.96 -52.16 21.23
N GLY A 331 1.62 -51.61 20.21
CA GLY A 331 2.29 -52.42 19.18
C GLY A 331 3.24 -51.63 18.27
N ASN A 332 4.53 -51.98 18.29
CA ASN A 332 5.60 -51.34 17.54
C ASN A 332 5.30 -51.15 16.03
N LEU A 333 5.24 -49.89 15.57
CA LEU A 333 5.61 -49.55 14.19
C LEU A 333 7.11 -49.23 14.17
N ARG A 334 7.88 -49.97 13.36
CA ARG A 334 9.34 -49.87 13.29
C ARG A 334 9.77 -48.78 12.30
N CYS A 335 10.47 -47.75 12.77
CA CYS A 335 11.20 -46.84 11.90
C CYS A 335 12.39 -47.57 11.26
N HIS A 336 12.42 -47.66 9.92
CA HIS A 336 13.54 -48.22 9.16
C HIS A 336 14.33 -47.09 8.45
N GLY A 337 15.40 -46.61 9.09
CA GLY A 337 16.44 -45.77 8.47
C GLY A 337 16.15 -44.26 8.44
N GLY A 338 16.92 -43.47 9.20
CA GLY A 338 16.84 -42.00 9.24
C GLY A 338 17.37 -41.44 10.58
N PRO A 339 18.39 -40.57 10.62
CA PRO A 339 19.24 -40.43 11.82
C PRO A 339 18.97 -39.22 12.74
N PHE A 340 17.73 -38.99 13.20
CA PHE A 340 17.45 -37.97 14.26
C PHE A 340 16.39 -38.42 15.29
N CYS A 341 16.84 -39.04 16.40
CA CYS A 341 16.01 -39.35 17.58
C CYS A 341 16.82 -39.39 18.89
N HIS A 342 17.01 -38.25 19.56
CA HIS A 342 17.41 -38.06 20.97
C HIS A 342 16.93 -36.64 21.40
N SER A 343 16.55 -36.32 22.64
CA SER A 343 16.47 -37.09 23.90
C SER A 343 15.45 -36.43 24.88
N ARG A 344 14.90 -37.18 25.84
CA ARG A 344 14.01 -36.67 26.93
C ARG A 344 14.74 -35.80 27.96
N LEU A 345 13.97 -34.97 28.68
CA LEU A 345 14.21 -34.64 30.10
C LEU A 345 12.87 -34.30 30.80
N GLU A 346 12.78 -34.59 32.10
CA GLU A 346 11.59 -34.43 32.97
C GLU A 346 12.00 -33.78 34.30
N MET A 347 11.13 -32.99 34.97
CA MET A 347 11.03 -32.90 36.44
C MET A 347 9.84 -32.05 36.94
N ALA A 348 9.55 -32.06 38.25
CA ALA A 348 8.22 -31.72 38.78
C ALA A 348 8.17 -30.77 40.01
N GLY A 349 7.14 -29.90 40.03
CA GLY A 349 6.16 -29.71 41.14
C GLY A 349 6.54 -29.01 42.47
N LYS A 350 5.67 -28.07 42.93
CA LYS A 350 5.45 -27.68 44.35
C LYS A 350 4.14 -26.87 44.55
N LYS A 351 3.79 -26.49 45.81
CA LYS A 351 2.45 -26.00 46.28
C LYS A 351 2.53 -24.86 47.34
N LEU A 352 1.36 -24.37 47.82
CA LEU A 352 1.05 -23.50 49.01
C LEU A 352 1.00 -21.96 48.80
N HIS A 353 0.22 -21.11 49.53
CA HIS A 353 -1.15 -21.16 50.15
C HIS A 353 -1.54 -19.79 50.85
N LEU A 354 -2.75 -19.21 50.61
CA LEU A 354 -3.56 -18.30 51.51
C LEU A 354 -2.97 -16.91 51.97
N SER A 355 -3.68 -15.90 52.58
CA SER A 355 -5.10 -15.44 52.65
C SER A 355 -5.30 -14.08 53.42
N SER A 356 -6.53 -13.52 53.49
CA SER A 356 -7.07 -12.51 54.47
C SER A 356 -6.77 -10.99 54.26
N PHE A 357 -7.56 -9.96 54.66
CA PHE A 357 -8.96 -9.82 55.19
C PHE A 357 -9.49 -8.34 55.10
N GLN A 358 -10.79 -8.09 54.80
CA GLN A 358 -11.60 -6.85 55.07
C GLN A 358 -11.14 -5.49 54.43
N SER A 359 -11.83 -4.31 54.43
CA SER A 359 -13.22 -3.78 54.62
C SER A 359 -13.32 -2.33 53.99
N LEU A 360 -14.33 -1.43 54.05
CA LEU A 360 -15.61 -1.28 54.79
C LEU A 360 -16.77 -0.55 54.02
N GLN A 361 -17.00 0.79 54.16
CA GLN A 361 -18.20 1.54 53.69
C GLN A 361 -17.96 3.03 53.33
N VAL A 362 -18.56 3.53 52.23
CA VAL A 362 -19.33 4.81 52.10
C VAL A 362 -20.34 4.65 50.94
N VAL A 363 -21.58 5.16 51.05
CA VAL A 363 -22.62 5.14 49.98
C VAL A 363 -23.47 6.42 50.03
N ASN A 364 -24.12 6.79 48.90
CA ASN A 364 -25.12 7.85 48.68
C ASN A 364 -24.63 9.31 48.50
N GLN A 365 -24.32 9.69 47.26
CA GLN A 365 -25.09 10.71 46.52
C GLN A 365 -24.68 10.71 45.03
N LEU A 366 -25.60 10.33 44.13
CA LEU A 366 -25.67 10.68 42.69
C LEU A 366 -26.76 9.85 41.98
N GLN A 367 -28.04 10.21 42.18
CA GLN A 367 -29.12 9.79 41.29
C GLN A 367 -29.32 10.88 40.22
N TYR A 368 -28.95 10.64 38.96
CA TYR A 368 -29.55 11.20 37.72
C TYR A 368 -28.73 10.90 36.43
N LEU A 369 -28.40 9.63 36.18
CA LEU A 369 -28.04 9.11 34.84
C LEU A 369 -28.65 7.72 34.68
N SER A 370 -29.14 7.36 33.48
CA SER A 370 -29.84 6.09 33.22
C SER A 370 -29.02 5.15 32.34
N CYS A 371 -28.41 4.14 32.94
CA CYS A 371 -27.56 3.16 32.26
C CYS A 371 -28.35 2.02 31.59
N SER A 372 -29.41 2.34 30.85
CA SER A 372 -30.36 1.35 30.29
C SER A 372 -30.08 0.90 28.86
N ASN A 373 -29.17 1.55 28.12
CA ASN A 373 -28.99 1.34 26.67
C ASN A 373 -27.54 0.98 26.23
N LEU A 374 -26.68 0.47 27.12
CA LEU A 374 -25.32 0.02 26.76
C LEU A 374 -25.14 -1.47 27.05
N LYS A 375 -24.64 -2.23 26.07
CA LYS A 375 -24.24 -3.64 26.21
C LYS A 375 -22.72 -3.76 26.26
N PHE A 376 -22.21 -4.32 27.36
CA PHE A 376 -20.79 -4.58 27.59
C PHE A 376 -20.46 -6.06 27.43
N THR A 377 -19.63 -6.40 26.45
CA THR A 377 -19.10 -7.76 26.24
C THR A 377 -18.22 -8.22 27.42
N SER A 378 -17.88 -9.50 27.48
CA SER A 378 -16.88 -10.02 28.44
C SER A 378 -15.49 -9.50 28.09
N THR A 379 -15.13 -9.53 26.80
CA THR A 379 -13.82 -9.08 26.28
C THR A 379 -13.49 -7.65 26.70
N LEU A 380 -14.44 -6.71 26.58
CA LEU A 380 -14.23 -5.32 27.02
C LEU A 380 -13.99 -5.25 28.54
N ARG A 381 -14.72 -6.06 29.31
CA ARG A 381 -14.62 -6.17 30.77
C ARG A 381 -13.25 -6.67 31.22
N ASP A 382 -12.64 -7.57 30.45
CA ASP A 382 -11.32 -8.14 30.74
C ASP A 382 -10.17 -7.25 30.23
N ARG A 383 -10.32 -6.54 29.09
CA ARG A 383 -9.38 -5.48 28.68
C ARG A 383 -9.35 -4.33 29.68
N MET A 384 -10.49 -3.94 30.26
CA MET A 384 -10.56 -2.94 31.34
C MET A 384 -9.86 -3.42 32.64
N ARG A 385 -10.01 -4.70 33.00
CA ARG A 385 -9.26 -5.31 34.13
C ARG A 385 -7.76 -5.38 33.89
N ASP A 386 -7.33 -5.50 32.64
CA ASP A 386 -5.90 -5.52 32.33
C ASP A 386 -5.24 -4.15 32.49
N ILE A 387 -5.97 -3.08 32.15
CA ILE A 387 -5.60 -1.70 32.49
C ILE A 387 -5.53 -1.51 34.02
N GLU A 388 -6.51 -2.02 34.80
CA GLU A 388 -6.43 -2.01 36.28
C GLU A 388 -5.18 -2.74 36.80
N ARG A 389 -4.82 -3.88 36.21
CA ARG A 389 -3.58 -4.61 36.58
C ARG A 389 -2.33 -3.80 36.26
N HIS A 390 -2.27 -3.09 35.12
CA HIS A 390 -1.13 -2.25 34.76
C HIS A 390 -0.86 -1.14 35.80
N PHE A 391 -1.91 -0.50 36.32
CA PHE A 391 -1.79 0.52 37.38
C PHE A 391 -1.30 -0.02 38.74
N SER A 392 -1.33 -1.34 38.96
CA SER A 392 -1.00 -1.93 40.26
C SER A 392 0.49 -2.26 40.49
N HIS A 393 1.34 -2.16 39.46
CA HIS A 393 2.71 -2.70 39.47
C HIS A 393 3.79 -1.74 38.90
N VAL A 394 3.68 -0.43 39.16
CA VAL A 394 4.69 0.57 38.76
C VAL A 394 5.55 1.00 39.96
N PRO A 395 6.88 0.71 39.99
CA PRO A 395 7.81 1.29 40.95
C PRO A 395 8.14 2.75 40.63
N ASP A 396 8.48 3.56 41.66
CA ASP A 396 8.69 5.02 41.59
C ASP A 396 9.86 5.54 40.71
N SER A 397 10.42 4.73 39.80
CA SER A 397 11.69 5.00 39.12
C SER A 397 11.72 4.78 37.60
N LYS A 398 10.55 4.71 36.95
CA LYS A 398 10.44 4.79 35.48
C LYS A 398 9.48 5.90 35.03
N THR A 399 9.84 6.56 33.93
CA THR A 399 8.96 7.46 33.18
C THR A 399 7.73 6.69 32.70
N PHE A 400 6.55 7.19 33.06
CA PHE A 400 5.27 6.64 32.64
C PHE A 400 4.97 7.11 31.22
N ASP A 401 4.79 6.17 30.30
CA ASP A 401 4.31 6.47 28.94
C ASP A 401 2.78 6.56 28.97
N TYR A 402 2.26 7.72 28.57
CA TYR A 402 0.82 7.97 28.51
C TYR A 402 0.21 7.62 27.14
N GLY A 403 1.02 7.46 26.09
CA GLY A 403 0.57 7.18 24.72
C GLY A 403 0.01 5.76 24.56
N ASP A 404 0.74 4.74 25.00
CA ASP A 404 0.28 3.33 24.93
C ASP A 404 -1.05 3.11 25.71
N LEU A 405 -1.26 3.85 26.81
CA LEU A 405 -2.52 3.78 27.58
C LEU A 405 -3.69 4.46 26.84
N GLU A 406 -3.38 5.48 26.04
CA GLU A 406 -4.33 6.30 25.29
C GLU A 406 -4.73 5.62 23.97
N ALA A 407 -3.77 5.09 23.22
CA ALA A 407 -4.00 4.22 22.06
C ALA A 407 -4.87 3.00 22.45
N ARG A 408 -4.67 2.43 23.65
CA ARG A 408 -5.54 1.35 24.18
C ARG A 408 -6.93 1.84 24.57
N PHE A 409 -7.06 3.02 25.17
CA PHE A 409 -8.37 3.58 25.54
C PHE A 409 -9.19 3.95 24.29
N PHE A 410 -8.58 4.57 23.28
CA PHE A 410 -9.23 4.82 22.00
C PHE A 410 -9.47 3.54 21.20
N SER A 411 -8.55 2.56 21.20
CA SER A 411 -8.82 1.21 20.64
C SER A 411 -10.05 0.56 21.27
N ILE A 412 -10.30 0.79 22.57
CA ILE A 412 -11.49 0.29 23.29
C ILE A 412 -12.75 1.11 22.96
N LEU A 413 -12.63 2.39 22.62
CA LEU A 413 -13.75 3.21 22.11
C LEU A 413 -14.09 2.86 20.65
N ASP A 414 -13.08 2.62 19.79
CA ASP A 414 -13.26 2.16 18.42
C ASP A 414 -13.77 0.69 18.39
N GLU A 415 -13.38 -0.14 19.36
CA GLU A 415 -14.03 -1.44 19.63
C GLU A 415 -15.48 -1.28 20.11
N LEU A 416 -15.80 -0.29 20.95
CA LEU A 416 -17.18 -0.03 21.35
C LEU A 416 -18.04 0.44 20.17
N ASP A 417 -17.49 1.30 19.32
CA ASP A 417 -18.13 1.82 18.11
C ASP A 417 -18.34 0.69 17.07
N THR A 418 -17.40 -0.26 16.93
CA THR A 418 -17.53 -1.42 16.04
C THR A 418 -18.30 -2.61 16.62
N GLN A 419 -18.33 -2.81 17.94
CA GLN A 419 -19.13 -3.86 18.62
C GLN A 419 -20.58 -3.42 18.91
N ASN A 420 -20.84 -2.11 19.05
CA ASN A 420 -22.18 -1.53 19.08
C ASN A 420 -22.38 -0.56 17.90
N PRO A 421 -22.49 -1.05 16.65
CA PRO A 421 -23.03 -0.23 15.57
C PRO A 421 -24.44 0.19 15.98
N LEU A 422 -24.62 1.50 16.23
CA LEU A 422 -25.93 2.08 16.54
C LEU A 422 -26.92 1.71 15.43
N GLU A 423 -28.19 1.48 15.80
CA GLU A 423 -29.28 1.35 14.82
C GLU A 423 -29.15 2.46 13.79
N VAL A 424 -28.95 2.10 12.51
CA VAL A 424 -28.53 3.05 11.47
C VAL A 424 -29.51 4.22 11.44
N ARG A 425 -29.08 5.37 11.99
CA ARG A 425 -29.83 6.61 11.83
C ARG A 425 -29.94 6.86 10.33
N ALA A 426 -31.18 6.89 9.84
CA ALA A 426 -31.44 7.33 8.48
C ALA A 426 -30.77 8.69 8.26
N ASP A 427 -30.13 8.84 7.10
CA ASP A 427 -29.29 10.01 6.80
C ASP A 427 -30.06 11.32 7.02
N ARG A 428 -29.35 12.35 7.53
CA ARG A 428 -29.92 13.66 7.83
C ARG A 428 -30.64 14.20 6.57
N PRO A 429 -31.96 14.41 6.60
CA PRO A 429 -32.70 14.87 5.42
C PRO A 429 -32.24 16.25 4.97
N GLY A 430 -31.86 16.36 3.70
CA GLY A 430 -31.34 17.58 3.08
C GLY A 430 -30.01 17.35 2.37
N GLN A 431 -29.32 18.44 2.07
CA GLN A 431 -28.01 18.42 1.42
C GLN A 431 -27.05 19.44 2.05
N ALA A 432 -25.76 19.20 1.86
CA ALA A 432 -24.73 20.22 2.03
C ALA A 432 -25.00 21.40 1.10
N SER A 433 -24.53 22.59 1.50
CA SER A 433 -24.60 23.80 0.66
C SER A 433 -23.24 24.07 0.02
N ASP A 434 -23.21 24.78 -1.10
CA ASP A 434 -21.97 25.41 -1.59
C ASP A 434 -21.62 26.71 -0.83
N GLN A 435 -22.56 27.23 -0.03
CA GLN A 435 -22.39 28.45 0.75
C GLN A 435 -21.93 28.17 2.19
N HIS A 436 -21.09 29.07 2.70
CA HIS A 436 -20.71 29.16 4.11
C HIS A 436 -21.27 30.43 4.75
N ARG A 437 -21.26 30.50 6.09
CA ARG A 437 -21.60 31.69 6.86
C ARG A 437 -20.58 32.02 7.97
N CYS A 438 -19.33 31.60 7.78
CA CYS A 438 -18.21 31.82 8.69
C CYS A 438 -17.93 33.31 9.06
N ASP A 439 -18.60 34.26 8.40
CA ASP A 439 -18.60 35.70 8.66
C ASP A 439 -19.62 36.14 9.72
N VAL A 440 -20.64 35.31 10.03
CA VAL A 440 -21.69 35.58 11.03
C VAL A 440 -21.79 34.46 12.04
N ILE A 441 -21.80 34.84 13.32
CA ILE A 441 -22.15 33.97 14.44
C ILE A 441 -23.59 34.30 14.88
N SER A 442 -24.41 33.30 15.12
CA SER A 442 -25.78 33.46 15.62
C SER A 442 -26.07 32.54 16.80
N GLY A 443 -27.26 32.68 17.39
CA GLY A 443 -27.84 31.60 18.20
C GLY A 443 -28.03 30.33 17.37
N VAL A 444 -28.04 29.17 18.02
CA VAL A 444 -28.29 27.87 17.37
C VAL A 444 -29.72 27.84 16.81
N PRO A 445 -29.93 27.64 15.50
CA PRO A 445 -31.27 27.55 14.91
C PRO A 445 -32.08 26.37 15.47
N SER A 446 -33.40 26.53 15.58
CA SER A 446 -34.27 25.52 16.20
C SER A 446 -34.40 24.23 15.38
N ASP A 447 -34.33 24.32 14.05
CA ASP A 447 -34.26 23.21 13.11
C ASP A 447 -32.93 22.45 13.24
N VAL A 448 -31.79 23.16 13.29
CA VAL A 448 -30.45 22.57 13.49
C VAL A 448 -30.37 21.89 14.86
N SER A 449 -30.83 22.56 15.92
CA SER A 449 -30.91 22.02 17.27
C SER A 449 -31.76 20.75 17.33
N SER A 450 -32.94 20.75 16.70
CA SER A 450 -33.85 19.60 16.69
C SER A 450 -33.32 18.43 15.85
N ALA A 451 -32.80 18.69 14.65
CA ALA A 451 -32.31 17.66 13.73
C ALA A 451 -31.13 16.87 14.31
N LEU A 452 -30.22 17.57 14.99
CA LEU A 452 -29.03 16.95 15.59
C LEU A 452 -29.25 16.53 17.05
N ARG A 453 -30.33 17.00 17.69
CA ARG A 453 -30.66 16.86 19.12
C ARG A 453 -29.62 17.54 20.04
N LEU A 454 -29.20 18.75 19.68
CA LEU A 454 -28.15 19.48 20.42
C LEU A 454 -28.57 19.81 21.85
N ASN A 455 -27.64 19.61 22.80
CA ASN A 455 -27.81 20.08 24.17
C ASN A 455 -27.76 21.62 24.20
N SER A 456 -28.55 22.22 25.09
CA SER A 456 -28.61 23.67 25.31
C SER A 456 -27.27 24.32 25.73
N PHE A 457 -26.23 23.55 26.08
CA PHE A 457 -24.86 24.06 26.22
C PHE A 457 -24.42 24.89 25.01
N TYR A 458 -24.78 24.45 23.80
CA TYR A 458 -24.49 25.18 22.57
C TYR A 458 -25.37 26.43 22.48
N ARG A 459 -24.72 27.60 22.45
CA ARG A 459 -25.37 28.92 22.37
C ARG A 459 -24.95 29.70 21.13
N LYS A 460 -23.80 29.36 20.52
CA LYS A 460 -23.28 29.98 19.31
C LYS A 460 -23.22 28.96 18.17
N TYR A 461 -23.52 29.43 16.97
CA TYR A 461 -23.58 28.65 15.74
C TYR A 461 -23.07 29.47 14.55
N THR A 462 -22.33 28.81 13.68
CA THR A 462 -22.11 29.18 12.28
C THR A 462 -21.98 27.88 11.45
N HIS A 463 -21.74 27.96 10.15
CA HIS A 463 -21.54 26.78 9.31
C HIS A 463 -20.66 27.03 8.09
N ALA A 464 -19.92 26.00 7.68
CA ALA A 464 -19.47 25.85 6.30
C ALA A 464 -20.37 24.78 5.65
N TYR A 465 -20.92 25.03 4.46
CA TYR A 465 -21.60 23.98 3.67
C TYR A 465 -22.78 23.26 4.38
N ASN A 466 -23.53 23.94 5.24
CA ASN A 466 -24.54 23.40 6.19
C ASN A 466 -24.02 22.44 7.28
N ILE A 467 -22.70 22.24 7.38
CA ILE A 467 -22.00 21.50 8.44
C ILE A 467 -21.85 22.46 9.64
N PRO A 468 -22.48 22.15 10.80
CA PRO A 468 -22.49 23.06 11.95
C PRO A 468 -21.11 23.25 12.57
N VAL A 469 -20.83 24.48 12.98
CA VAL A 469 -19.70 24.85 13.82
C VAL A 469 -20.27 25.52 15.07
N LEU A 470 -20.11 24.85 16.21
CA LEU A 470 -20.85 25.13 17.45
C LEU A 470 -19.92 25.62 18.55
N GLY A 471 -20.48 26.38 19.49
CA GLY A 471 -19.78 26.80 20.70
C GLY A 471 -20.74 27.14 21.83
N SER A 472 -20.21 27.21 23.05
CA SER A 472 -20.94 27.76 24.19
C SER A 472 -21.10 29.29 24.05
N PHE A 473 -21.70 29.95 25.04
CA PHE A 473 -21.72 31.42 25.09
C PHE A 473 -20.34 32.04 25.40
N ARG A 474 -19.41 31.26 25.97
CA ARG A 474 -18.06 31.71 26.37
C ARG A 474 -17.08 31.76 25.21
N VAL A 475 -17.23 30.84 24.25
CA VAL A 475 -16.38 30.77 23.05
C VAL A 475 -16.46 32.09 22.29
N SER A 476 -15.30 32.68 21.98
CA SER A 476 -15.19 33.89 21.18
C SER A 476 -15.66 33.67 19.74
N ASP A 477 -16.26 34.70 19.16
CA ASP A 477 -16.68 34.68 17.76
C ASP A 477 -15.49 34.47 16.82
N ARG A 478 -14.30 34.95 17.21
CA ARG A 478 -13.03 34.81 16.48
C ARG A 478 -12.63 33.33 16.31
N ALA A 479 -12.72 32.54 17.37
CA ALA A 479 -12.43 31.10 17.32
C ALA A 479 -13.45 30.36 16.44
N LEU A 480 -14.74 30.66 16.56
CA LEU A 480 -15.79 30.08 15.70
C LEU A 480 -15.62 30.44 14.22
N ARG A 481 -15.24 31.70 13.92
CA ARG A 481 -14.91 32.16 12.56
C ARG A 481 -13.73 31.37 11.96
N ARG A 482 -12.62 31.21 12.71
CA ARG A 482 -11.45 30.42 12.28
C ARG A 482 -11.78 28.94 12.13
N ALA A 483 -12.47 28.33 13.10
CA ALA A 483 -12.87 26.93 13.01
C ALA A 483 -13.75 26.66 11.77
N CYS A 484 -14.69 27.57 11.49
CA CYS A 484 -15.51 27.51 10.28
C CYS A 484 -14.68 27.68 8.98
N TYR A 485 -13.66 28.53 8.99
CA TYR A 485 -12.70 28.63 7.89
C TYR A 485 -11.96 27.30 7.64
N VAL A 486 -11.52 26.56 8.69
CA VAL A 486 -10.84 25.26 8.49
C VAL A 486 -11.80 24.21 7.92
N VAL A 487 -13.06 24.15 8.40
CA VAL A 487 -14.09 23.27 7.81
C VAL A 487 -14.40 23.66 6.36
N ARG A 488 -14.44 24.96 6.04
CA ARG A 488 -14.59 25.47 4.66
C ARG A 488 -13.42 25.02 3.77
N PHE A 489 -12.21 25.05 4.32
CA PHE A 489 -10.95 24.76 3.63
C PHE A 489 -10.77 23.26 3.35
N LEU A 490 -10.82 22.39 4.36
CA LEU A 490 -10.60 20.94 4.17
C LEU A 490 -11.67 20.28 3.30
N LEU A 491 -12.90 20.79 3.31
CA LEU A 491 -14.01 20.27 2.50
C LEU A 491 -14.27 21.09 1.23
N ALA A 492 -13.32 21.97 0.84
CA ALA A 492 -13.46 22.80 -0.35
C ALA A 492 -13.51 21.99 -1.64
N ASP A 493 -12.57 21.06 -1.80
CA ASP A 493 -12.27 20.38 -3.06
C ASP A 493 -13.30 19.31 -3.45
N ARG A 494 -14.08 18.84 -2.46
CA ARG A 494 -14.86 17.59 -2.54
C ARG A 494 -16.32 17.79 -2.07
N PRO A 495 -17.23 18.19 -2.98
CA PRO A 495 -18.66 18.35 -2.66
C PRO A 495 -19.33 17.06 -2.14
N ASP A 496 -18.82 15.90 -2.54
CA ASP A 496 -19.24 14.59 -2.06
C ASP A 496 -18.82 14.34 -0.59
N LEU A 497 -17.62 14.75 -0.19
CA LEU A 497 -17.21 14.73 1.23
C LEU A 497 -18.06 15.69 2.08
N ARG A 498 -18.40 16.88 1.56
CA ARG A 498 -19.35 17.80 2.23
C ARG A 498 -20.70 17.10 2.45
N GLN A 499 -21.23 16.43 1.43
CA GLN A 499 -22.52 15.75 1.49
C GLN A 499 -22.50 14.57 2.46
N ALA A 500 -21.44 13.76 2.47
CA ALA A 500 -21.29 12.67 3.44
C ALA A 500 -21.21 13.18 4.89
N MET A 501 -20.38 14.21 5.13
CA MET A 501 -20.26 14.86 6.45
C MET A 501 -21.61 15.43 6.91
N TYR A 502 -22.38 16.06 6.02
CA TYR A 502 -23.75 16.53 6.32
C TYR A 502 -24.72 15.37 6.65
N ALA A 503 -24.75 14.34 5.80
CA ALA A 503 -25.68 13.22 5.90
C ALA A 503 -25.48 12.40 7.18
N LYS A 504 -24.22 12.17 7.57
CA LYS A 504 -23.82 11.44 8.78
C LYS A 504 -23.76 12.32 10.04
N TYR A 505 -24.50 13.43 10.08
CA TYR A 505 -24.65 14.31 11.24
C TYR A 505 -23.35 14.99 11.73
N GLY A 506 -22.32 15.03 10.89
CA GLY A 506 -21.02 15.64 11.15
C GLY A 506 -21.13 17.12 11.51
N ARG A 507 -20.35 17.54 12.50
CA ARG A 507 -20.26 18.92 13.01
C ARG A 507 -18.91 19.16 13.68
N VAL A 508 -18.65 20.41 14.03
CA VAL A 508 -17.54 20.84 14.88
C VAL A 508 -18.08 21.48 16.15
N ALA A 509 -17.42 21.28 17.29
CA ALA A 509 -17.66 22.05 18.50
C ALA A 509 -16.37 22.59 19.11
N ILE A 510 -16.32 23.90 19.34
CA ILE A 510 -15.19 24.57 19.98
C ILE A 510 -15.45 24.73 21.48
N MET A 511 -14.45 24.45 22.30
CA MET A 511 -14.45 24.68 23.76
C MET A 511 -13.67 25.94 24.12
N ALA A 512 -14.19 26.73 25.06
CA ALA A 512 -13.55 27.98 25.46
C ALA A 512 -12.20 27.76 26.20
N THR A 513 -11.38 28.80 26.27
CA THR A 513 -10.18 28.86 27.14
C THR A 513 -10.48 28.62 28.64
N THR A 514 -11.76 28.75 29.04
CA THR A 514 -12.25 28.51 30.42
C THR A 514 -13.19 27.29 30.54
N GLU A 515 -13.21 26.45 29.51
CA GLU A 515 -13.98 25.21 29.43
C GLU A 515 -13.03 24.05 29.14
N VAL A 516 -13.46 22.84 29.46
CA VAL A 516 -12.67 21.60 29.34
C VAL A 516 -13.41 20.55 28.54
N THR A 517 -12.73 19.47 28.16
CA THR A 517 -13.24 18.40 27.27
C THR A 517 -14.61 17.86 27.69
N GLN A 518 -14.83 17.59 28.99
CA GLN A 518 -16.14 17.15 29.52
C GLN A 518 -17.27 18.20 29.44
N ASN A 519 -16.97 19.48 29.16
CA ASN A 519 -18.01 20.50 28.96
C ASN A 519 -18.66 20.39 27.57
N ILE A 520 -17.99 19.80 26.59
CA ILE A 520 -18.65 19.37 25.36
C ILE A 520 -19.66 18.27 25.74
N PRO A 521 -20.96 18.43 25.47
CA PRO A 521 -21.99 17.49 25.95
C PRO A 521 -21.77 16.08 25.43
N GLU A 522 -21.41 15.97 24.15
CA GLU A 522 -21.01 14.74 23.47
C GLU A 522 -19.75 14.05 24.03
N HIS A 523 -18.97 14.72 24.88
CA HIS A 523 -17.79 14.17 25.56
C HIS A 523 -17.91 14.13 27.09
N SER A 524 -19.07 14.52 27.64
CA SER A 524 -19.30 14.59 29.09
C SER A 524 -19.24 13.24 29.82
N PHE A 525 -19.26 12.13 29.07
CA PHE A 525 -19.07 10.77 29.60
C PHE A 525 -17.60 10.41 29.87
N LEU A 526 -16.64 11.13 29.28
CA LEU A 526 -15.22 10.82 29.41
C LEU A 526 -14.71 11.06 30.84
N PRO A 527 -13.74 10.28 31.34
CA PRO A 527 -13.11 10.52 32.64
C PRO A 527 -12.48 11.92 32.79
N ALA A 528 -12.45 12.47 34.01
CA ALA A 528 -12.01 13.84 34.26
C ALA A 528 -10.54 14.16 33.92
N PHE A 529 -9.69 13.15 33.66
CA PHE A 529 -8.31 13.39 33.18
C PHE A 529 -8.26 13.94 31.75
N TRP A 530 -9.30 13.68 30.94
CA TRP A 530 -9.41 14.20 29.57
C TRP A 530 -9.40 15.72 29.50
N ASN A 531 -9.94 16.38 30.52
CA ASN A 531 -9.90 17.83 30.72
C ASN A 531 -8.47 18.40 30.81
N THR A 532 -7.50 17.56 31.17
CA THR A 532 -6.08 17.90 31.31
C THR A 532 -5.19 17.26 30.24
N ARG A 533 -5.61 16.16 29.60
CA ARG A 533 -4.85 15.47 28.54
C ARG A 533 -5.10 16.03 27.14
N ALA A 534 -6.34 16.32 26.79
CA ALA A 534 -6.74 16.73 25.45
C ALA A 534 -7.32 18.15 25.42
N ARG A 535 -7.25 18.79 24.24
CA ARG A 535 -7.91 20.07 23.94
C ARG A 535 -8.63 20.06 22.58
N GLY A 536 -8.54 18.98 21.84
CA GLY A 536 -9.51 18.56 20.81
C GLY A 536 -9.95 17.12 21.08
N LEU A 537 -10.76 16.57 20.17
CA LEU A 537 -11.06 15.14 20.00
C LEU A 537 -11.67 14.91 18.60
N GLY A 538 -11.30 13.82 17.93
CA GLY A 538 -11.80 13.43 16.62
C GLY A 538 -13.25 12.93 16.61
N GLY A 539 -13.98 13.21 15.53
CA GLY A 539 -15.35 12.74 15.33
C GLY A 539 -15.43 11.35 14.68
N THR A 540 -16.25 10.46 15.25
CA THR A 540 -16.59 9.12 14.69
C THR A 540 -17.99 9.12 14.08
N LEU A 541 -18.46 8.01 13.50
CA LEU A 541 -19.86 7.92 13.01
C LEU A 541 -20.89 7.90 14.16
N GLN A 542 -20.47 7.49 15.34
CA GLN A 542 -21.28 7.36 16.56
C GLN A 542 -21.23 8.67 17.37
N ILE A 543 -20.07 9.33 17.42
CA ILE A 543 -19.87 10.67 17.97
C ILE A 543 -19.42 11.61 16.83
N PRO A 544 -20.32 12.02 15.91
CA PRO A 544 -19.95 12.81 14.72
C PRO A 544 -19.74 14.29 15.04
N VAL A 545 -18.84 14.58 15.97
CA VAL A 545 -18.38 15.92 16.31
C VAL A 545 -16.86 15.92 16.57
N SER A 546 -16.10 16.56 15.68
CA SER A 546 -14.69 16.91 15.98
C SER A 546 -14.64 18.14 16.88
N THR A 547 -13.68 18.22 17.79
CA THR A 547 -13.55 19.35 18.73
C THR A 547 -12.16 19.94 18.79
N GLY A 548 -12.08 21.18 19.26
CA GLY A 548 -10.84 21.92 19.47
C GLY A 548 -11.02 23.07 20.45
N ALA A 549 -9.94 23.56 21.02
CA ALA A 549 -9.96 24.65 21.99
C ALA A 549 -9.58 25.98 21.36
N GLU A 550 -10.19 27.06 21.85
CA GLU A 550 -9.92 28.42 21.39
C GLU A 550 -8.44 28.78 21.33
N GLU A 551 -7.65 28.40 22.34
CA GLU A 551 -6.24 28.75 22.41
C GLU A 551 -5.42 28.10 21.30
N ASN A 552 -5.74 26.87 20.90
CA ASN A 552 -5.07 26.23 19.78
C ASN A 552 -5.57 26.78 18.45
N VAL A 553 -6.90 26.84 18.26
CA VAL A 553 -7.57 27.38 17.05
C VAL A 553 -7.09 28.80 16.72
N LEU A 554 -6.77 29.61 17.73
CA LEU A 554 -6.28 30.99 17.59
C LEU A 554 -4.81 31.17 18.01
N CYS A 555 -4.00 30.12 18.13
CA CYS A 555 -2.58 30.19 18.48
C CYS A 555 -2.27 31.21 19.61
N LEU A 556 -3.06 31.16 20.69
CA LEU A 556 -2.91 32.04 21.84
C LEU A 556 -1.71 31.60 22.67
N ARG A 557 -1.17 32.49 23.51
CA ARG A 557 -0.03 32.17 24.40
C ARG A 557 -0.29 31.05 25.43
N SER A 558 -1.54 30.62 25.57
CA SER A 558 -1.95 29.48 26.40
C SER A 558 -2.06 28.16 25.62
N ASP A 559 -1.86 28.17 24.29
CA ASP A 559 -1.63 26.94 23.54
C ASP A 559 -0.32 26.30 24.02
N ARG A 560 -0.41 25.00 24.33
CA ARG A 560 0.68 24.18 24.85
C ARG A 560 1.24 23.20 23.82
N TYR A 561 0.56 23.03 22.68
CA TYR A 561 0.92 22.07 21.63
C TYR A 561 1.79 22.75 20.58
N ARG A 562 1.35 23.92 20.07
CA ARG A 562 1.95 24.66 18.94
C ARG A 562 1.78 23.98 17.57
N GLU A 563 1.46 22.70 17.50
CA GLU A 563 0.88 22.03 16.32
C GLU A 563 -0.59 22.47 16.07
N ASP A 564 -1.16 22.28 14.86
CA ASP A 564 -2.55 22.65 14.53
C ASP A 564 -3.55 21.55 14.93
N ILE A 565 -3.55 21.17 16.21
CA ILE A 565 -4.38 20.09 16.78
C ILE A 565 -5.84 20.16 16.32
N PHE A 566 -6.47 21.33 16.19
CA PHE A 566 -7.83 21.39 15.68
C PHE A 566 -7.99 20.94 14.19
N LEU A 567 -6.97 21.16 13.35
CA LEU A 567 -6.93 20.62 11.98
C LEU A 567 -6.70 19.10 11.98
N HIS A 568 -5.81 18.57 12.82
CA HIS A 568 -5.62 17.13 13.05
C HIS A 568 -6.93 16.45 13.50
N GLU A 569 -7.58 16.97 14.54
CA GLU A 569 -8.80 16.41 15.12
C GLU A 569 -10.01 16.52 14.17
N LEU A 570 -9.98 17.50 13.25
CA LEU A 570 -10.93 17.59 12.14
C LEU A 570 -10.59 16.62 11.01
N ALA A 571 -9.31 16.32 10.77
CA ALA A 571 -8.89 15.32 9.79
C ALA A 571 -9.42 13.92 10.13
N HIS A 572 -9.35 13.49 11.40
CA HIS A 572 -10.05 12.27 11.85
C HIS A 572 -11.54 12.27 11.47
N GLY A 573 -12.23 13.41 11.64
CA GLY A 573 -13.64 13.56 11.25
C GLY A 573 -13.85 13.45 9.73
N VAL A 574 -12.98 14.08 8.93
CA VAL A 574 -13.01 13.96 7.46
C VAL A 574 -12.76 12.51 7.02
N HIS A 575 -11.86 11.79 7.69
CA HIS A 575 -11.59 10.37 7.46
C HIS A 575 -12.76 9.48 7.89
N LYS A 576 -13.05 9.39 9.19
CA LYS A 576 -13.99 8.44 9.79
C LYS A 576 -15.46 8.69 9.41
N ILE A 577 -15.84 9.93 9.10
CA ILE A 577 -17.24 10.29 8.75
C ILE A 577 -17.42 10.45 7.24
N ALA A 578 -16.56 11.22 6.57
CA ALA A 578 -16.77 11.62 5.18
C ALA A 578 -16.12 10.67 4.15
N LEU A 579 -14.81 10.42 4.23
CA LEU A 579 -14.07 9.59 3.27
C LEU A 579 -14.54 8.13 3.31
N THR A 580 -14.72 7.55 4.49
CA THR A 580 -15.31 6.21 4.70
C THR A 580 -16.71 6.04 4.08
N THR A 581 -17.49 7.12 4.00
CA THR A 581 -18.88 7.12 3.51
C THR A 581 -18.96 7.41 2.00
N ALA A 582 -18.18 8.37 1.51
CA ALA A 582 -18.26 8.86 0.13
C ALA A 582 -17.34 8.11 -0.84
N VAL A 583 -16.21 7.59 -0.36
CA VAL A 583 -15.13 7.09 -1.22
C VAL A 583 -14.94 5.59 -0.99
N PRO A 584 -15.42 4.74 -1.90
CA PRO A 584 -15.23 3.30 -1.82
C PRO A 584 -13.77 2.93 -1.59
N ASP A 585 -13.56 1.95 -0.72
CA ASP A 585 -12.27 1.35 -0.40
C ASP A 585 -11.19 2.29 0.12
N TYR A 586 -11.48 3.57 0.38
CA TYR A 586 -10.49 4.55 0.85
C TYR A 586 -9.81 4.10 2.14
N ASN A 587 -10.60 3.66 3.13
CA ASN A 587 -10.04 3.17 4.40
C ASN A 587 -9.12 1.95 4.21
N ARG A 588 -9.47 1.02 3.30
CA ARG A 588 -8.60 -0.14 2.98
C ARG A 588 -7.28 0.29 2.35
N ARG A 589 -7.32 1.30 1.48
CA ARG A 589 -6.11 1.85 0.84
C ARG A 589 -5.23 2.60 1.85
N LEU A 590 -5.83 3.34 2.77
CA LEU A 590 -5.14 4.02 3.88
C LEU A 590 -4.50 3.04 4.88
N THR A 591 -5.22 2.00 5.32
CA THR A 591 -4.62 0.93 6.15
C THR A 591 -3.45 0.24 5.45
N ASN A 592 -3.56 0.01 4.14
CA ASN A 592 -2.46 -0.57 3.35
C ASN A 592 -1.25 0.37 3.24
N ALA A 593 -1.46 1.69 3.14
CA ALA A 593 -0.41 2.70 3.16
C ALA A 593 0.31 2.72 4.51
N TYR A 594 -0.42 2.85 5.62
CA TYR A 594 0.10 2.77 6.99
C TYR A 594 0.94 1.51 7.22
N ASN A 595 0.39 0.33 6.88
CA ASN A 595 1.11 -0.95 7.00
C ASN A 595 2.36 -1.02 6.09
N SER A 596 2.40 -0.26 4.99
CA SER A 596 3.59 -0.15 4.14
C SER A 596 4.64 0.77 4.75
N ALA A 597 4.24 1.93 5.27
CA ALA A 597 5.09 2.89 5.95
C ALA A 597 5.76 2.27 7.20
N ARG A 598 4.95 1.60 8.04
CA ARG A 598 5.42 0.80 9.19
C ARG A 598 6.47 -0.25 8.83
N ARG A 599 6.32 -0.95 7.70
CA ARG A 599 7.30 -1.94 7.21
C ARG A 599 8.60 -1.29 6.73
N GLN A 600 8.50 -0.14 6.06
CA GLN A 600 9.65 0.65 5.60
C GLN A 600 10.38 1.35 6.77
N GLY A 601 9.70 1.53 7.91
CA GLY A 601 10.24 2.22 9.08
C GLY A 601 10.09 3.74 9.04
N LEU A 602 9.25 4.25 8.14
CA LEU A 602 8.74 5.61 8.17
C LEU A 602 7.94 5.82 9.47
N TRP A 603 7.85 7.06 9.95
CA TRP A 603 7.09 7.50 11.13
C TRP A 603 7.50 6.85 12.47
N ARG A 604 8.52 5.98 12.51
CA ARG A 604 8.92 5.27 13.73
C ARG A 604 9.11 6.17 14.94
N ASN A 605 8.41 5.83 16.03
CA ASN A 605 8.36 6.60 17.27
C ASN A 605 7.72 8.01 17.10
N THR A 606 6.69 8.11 16.25
CA THR A 606 5.80 9.27 16.14
C THR A 606 4.34 8.83 16.26
N TYR A 607 3.40 9.75 16.52
CA TYR A 607 1.97 9.43 16.54
C TYR A 607 1.48 8.77 15.24
N ALA A 608 2.05 9.12 14.08
CA ALA A 608 1.77 8.47 12.80
C ALA A 608 2.19 6.98 12.71
N ASP A 609 2.94 6.44 13.68
CA ASP A 609 3.20 5.00 13.82
C ASP A 609 2.18 4.29 14.73
N ASP A 610 1.42 5.02 15.57
CA ASP A 610 0.51 4.44 16.57
C ASP A 610 -0.77 3.84 15.96
N THR A 611 -1.47 4.57 15.07
CA THR A 611 -2.68 4.05 14.39
C THR A 611 -2.82 4.55 12.95
N VAL A 612 -3.70 3.89 12.18
CA VAL A 612 -4.12 4.32 10.82
C VAL A 612 -4.77 5.71 10.83
N ASP A 613 -5.44 6.06 11.93
CA ASP A 613 -6.18 7.32 12.07
C ASP A 613 -5.23 8.49 12.36
N GLU A 614 -4.24 8.27 13.23
CA GLU A 614 -3.14 9.21 13.52
C GLU A 614 -2.28 9.41 12.26
N TYR A 615 -1.90 8.31 11.59
CA TYR A 615 -1.15 8.32 10.33
C TYR A 615 -1.82 9.18 9.26
N PHE A 616 -3.15 9.18 9.18
CA PHE A 616 -3.86 10.12 8.32
C PHE A 616 -3.78 11.55 8.84
N ALA A 617 -4.10 11.78 10.12
CA ALA A 617 -4.24 13.12 10.70
C ALA A 617 -2.93 13.92 10.77
N GLU A 618 -1.84 13.31 11.23
CA GLU A 618 -0.47 13.86 11.18
C GLU A 618 -0.08 14.14 9.72
N GLY A 619 -0.36 13.19 8.81
CA GLY A 619 -0.20 13.38 7.38
C GLY A 619 -0.91 14.63 6.85
N VAL A 620 -2.14 14.92 7.31
CA VAL A 620 -2.88 16.13 6.93
C VAL A 620 -2.18 17.40 7.44
N GLN A 621 -1.53 17.37 8.61
CA GLN A 621 -0.77 18.52 9.12
C GLN A 621 0.46 18.82 8.23
N SER A 622 1.29 17.81 7.95
CA SER A 622 2.43 17.96 7.01
C SER A 622 1.95 18.39 5.63
N PHE A 623 0.90 17.77 5.09
CA PHE A 623 0.33 18.07 3.77
C PHE A 623 -0.23 19.50 3.61
N PHE A 624 -0.48 20.21 4.70
CA PHE A 624 -0.87 21.63 4.68
C PHE A 624 0.18 22.58 5.26
N ASN A 625 1.39 22.08 5.56
CA ASN A 625 2.54 22.84 6.07
C ASN A 625 2.19 23.58 7.38
N VAL A 626 1.50 22.89 8.31
CA VAL A 626 1.09 23.44 9.62
C VAL A 626 1.74 22.79 10.85
N GLU A 627 2.70 21.89 10.62
CA GLU A 627 3.52 21.30 11.69
C GLU A 627 4.48 22.31 12.32
N SER A 628 5.01 21.94 13.49
CA SER A 628 5.83 22.80 14.35
C SER A 628 7.27 22.28 14.47
N PRO A 629 8.29 22.92 13.87
CA PRO A 629 9.72 22.53 14.01
C PRO A 629 10.30 22.71 15.44
N PHE A 630 9.45 22.95 16.44
CA PHE A 630 9.81 23.08 17.85
C PHE A 630 9.12 21.98 18.69
N VAL A 631 9.77 20.81 18.69
CA VAL A 631 9.38 19.56 19.37
C VAL A 631 8.69 19.77 20.73
N PHE A 632 7.38 19.48 20.77
CA PHE A 632 6.61 19.21 21.98
C PHE A 632 5.63 18.04 21.80
N GLY A 633 5.07 17.85 20.61
CA GLY A 633 4.47 16.58 20.18
C GLY A 633 5.51 15.48 19.91
N ILE A 634 5.01 14.30 19.53
CA ILE A 634 5.83 13.15 19.16
C ILE A 634 5.74 12.98 17.64
N HIS A 635 6.41 13.87 16.90
CA HIS A 635 6.47 13.90 15.44
C HIS A 635 7.93 13.81 14.95
N ASN A 636 8.11 13.63 13.63
CA ASN A 636 9.41 13.64 12.95
C ASN A 636 9.65 14.98 12.24
N ASP A 637 10.75 15.07 11.49
CA ASP A 637 11.21 16.24 10.73
C ASP A 637 10.51 16.42 9.36
N ILE A 638 9.24 15.99 9.25
CA ILE A 638 8.45 16.02 8.01
C ILE A 638 7.34 17.08 8.16
N ASP A 639 7.75 18.34 8.20
CA ASP A 639 6.86 19.47 8.54
C ASP A 639 6.05 19.97 7.32
N THR A 640 6.47 19.66 6.09
CA THR A 640 5.87 20.17 4.85
C THR A 640 5.32 19.10 3.90
N ARG A 641 4.45 19.53 2.99
CA ARG A 641 3.88 18.75 1.89
C ARG A 641 4.96 18.19 0.96
N GLU A 642 6.01 18.95 0.72
CA GLU A 642 7.13 18.59 -0.15
C GLU A 642 8.05 17.52 0.50
N GLU A 643 8.27 17.63 1.81
CA GLU A 643 8.94 16.58 2.61
C GLU A 643 8.06 15.32 2.68
N LEU A 644 6.76 15.46 2.98
CA LEU A 644 5.80 14.35 3.02
C LEU A 644 5.73 13.60 1.68
N ALA A 645 5.67 14.31 0.55
CA ALA A 645 5.67 13.71 -0.78
C ALA A 645 6.91 12.85 -1.06
N SER A 646 8.03 13.21 -0.45
CA SER A 646 9.33 12.54 -0.61
C SER A 646 9.56 11.43 0.44
N TYR A 647 8.96 11.57 1.64
CA TYR A 647 9.11 10.66 2.77
C TYR A 647 8.08 9.52 2.75
N ASP A 648 6.79 9.86 2.61
CA ASP A 648 5.69 8.90 2.45
C ASP A 648 4.82 9.26 1.24
N PRO A 649 5.29 8.95 0.01
CA PRO A 649 4.52 9.16 -1.22
C PRO A 649 3.18 8.39 -1.23
N THR A 650 3.02 7.36 -0.39
CA THR A 650 1.78 6.56 -0.32
C THR A 650 0.70 7.31 0.45
N LEU A 651 1.05 7.86 1.62
CA LEU A 651 0.20 8.77 2.38
C LEU A 651 -0.12 10.02 1.56
N TYR A 652 0.92 10.67 1.01
CA TYR A 652 0.77 11.85 0.15
C TYR A 652 -0.21 11.63 -1.00
N GLY A 653 -0.14 10.48 -1.69
CA GLY A 653 -1.05 10.13 -2.78
C GLY A 653 -2.52 10.01 -2.35
N LEU A 654 -2.78 9.50 -1.15
CA LEU A 654 -4.13 9.43 -0.58
C LEU A 654 -4.64 10.80 -0.12
N LEU A 655 -3.77 11.62 0.48
CA LEU A 655 -4.11 13.00 0.83
C LEU A 655 -4.37 13.86 -0.40
N ARG A 656 -3.67 13.59 -1.51
CA ARG A 656 -3.98 14.14 -2.85
C ARG A 656 -5.31 13.67 -3.43
N GLU A 657 -5.89 12.56 -2.98
CA GLU A 657 -7.25 12.18 -3.35
C GLU A 657 -8.29 12.88 -2.46
N ALA A 658 -8.02 13.01 -1.16
CA ALA A 658 -8.88 13.73 -0.22
C ALA A 658 -8.92 15.25 -0.52
N PHE A 659 -7.78 15.84 -0.87
CA PHE A 659 -7.56 17.28 -1.04
C PHE A 659 -6.88 17.59 -2.40
N PRO A 660 -7.52 17.25 -3.54
CA PRO A 660 -6.87 17.21 -4.86
C PRO A 660 -6.37 18.56 -5.38
N CYS A 661 -6.91 19.66 -4.87
CA CYS A 661 -6.48 21.00 -5.27
C CYS A 661 -5.21 21.44 -4.53
N MET A 662 -4.83 20.82 -3.40
CA MET A 662 -3.62 21.17 -2.64
C MET A 662 -3.59 22.66 -2.26
N ASN A 663 -4.72 23.17 -1.77
CA ASN A 663 -4.84 24.56 -1.32
C ASN A 663 -3.84 24.85 -0.19
N ASN A 664 -3.47 26.11 0.01
CA ASN A 664 -2.59 26.53 1.10
C ASN A 664 -3.42 27.16 2.21
N ILE A 665 -3.27 26.67 3.44
CA ILE A 665 -4.02 27.19 4.58
C ILE A 665 -3.36 28.45 5.13
N VAL A 666 -4.16 29.45 5.52
CA VAL A 666 -3.65 30.62 6.25
C VAL A 666 -3.18 30.17 7.63
N ASP A 667 -1.94 30.49 8.00
CA ASP A 667 -1.38 30.27 9.34
C ASP A 667 -2.31 30.85 10.43
N ARG A 668 -2.65 30.05 11.44
CA ARG A 668 -3.52 30.47 12.56
C ARG A 668 -2.86 31.48 13.50
N CYS A 669 -1.54 31.53 13.59
CA CYS A 669 -0.78 32.48 14.39
C CYS A 669 -0.70 33.87 13.73
N GLN A 670 -0.94 33.96 12.43
CA GLN A 670 -0.91 35.21 11.66
C GLN A 670 -2.32 35.69 11.28
N ASN A 671 -2.50 37.01 11.10
CA ASN A 671 -3.67 37.62 10.46
C ASN A 671 -5.07 37.19 10.99
N GLN A 672 -5.14 36.74 12.25
CA GLN A 672 -6.27 36.03 12.85
C GLN A 672 -7.61 36.81 12.96
N ASP A 673 -7.63 38.09 12.56
CA ASP A 673 -8.83 38.93 12.43
C ASP A 673 -9.37 39.04 10.98
N LEU A 674 -8.56 38.67 9.97
CA LEU A 674 -8.91 38.77 8.53
C LEU A 674 -9.51 37.48 7.96
N ILE A 675 -9.40 36.37 8.69
CA ILE A 675 -9.66 35.01 8.18
C ILE A 675 -11.12 34.79 7.74
N ALA A 676 -12.07 35.49 8.34
CA ALA A 676 -13.49 35.40 7.97
C ALA A 676 -13.81 36.02 6.59
N SER A 677 -12.96 36.94 6.09
CA SER A 677 -13.15 37.68 4.84
C SER A 677 -12.12 37.35 3.75
N GLN A 678 -11.06 36.60 4.06
CA GLN A 678 -10.11 36.18 3.05
C GLN A 678 -10.71 35.13 2.10
N PRO A 679 -10.64 35.35 0.77
CA PRO A 679 -10.78 34.25 -0.18
C PRO A 679 -9.61 33.30 0.02
N PHE A 680 -9.85 32.02 -0.19
CA PHE A 680 -8.79 31.03 -0.38
C PHE A 680 -8.88 30.60 -1.85
N GLU A 681 -7.74 30.52 -2.53
CA GLU A 681 -7.71 30.23 -3.95
C GLU A 681 -7.79 28.71 -4.16
N MET A 682 -8.69 28.28 -5.04
CA MET A 682 -8.92 26.87 -5.38
C MET A 682 -7.86 26.42 -6.38
N ASN A 683 -6.81 25.76 -5.90
CA ASN A 683 -5.63 25.37 -6.68
C ASN A 683 -5.86 24.17 -7.64
N CYS A 684 -7.10 23.91 -8.04
CA CYS A 684 -7.60 22.69 -8.72
C CYS A 684 -7.18 22.53 -10.20
N GLY A 685 -6.04 23.08 -10.62
CA GLY A 685 -5.63 23.22 -12.02
C GLY A 685 -5.05 21.96 -12.68
N GLY A 686 -5.79 20.84 -12.70
CA GLY A 686 -5.39 19.63 -13.44
C GLY A 686 -6.40 18.49 -13.31
N THR A 687 -6.76 17.85 -14.44
CA THR A 687 -7.78 16.78 -14.51
C THR A 687 -7.17 15.43 -14.88
N THR A 688 -7.54 14.38 -14.14
CA THR A 688 -7.75 12.95 -14.54
C THR A 688 -6.95 12.41 -15.76
N THR A 689 -6.19 11.31 -15.70
CA THR A 689 -6.37 10.03 -14.99
C THR A 689 -5.05 9.24 -14.80
N GLY A 690 -5.01 8.26 -13.89
CA GLY A 690 -4.22 7.01 -14.09
C GLY A 690 -2.96 6.77 -13.23
N ASP A 691 -3.00 5.68 -12.46
CA ASP A 691 -1.89 4.80 -12.07
C ASP A 691 -0.54 5.45 -11.69
N SER A 692 -0.46 6.10 -10.54
CA SER A 692 0.84 6.44 -9.93
C SER A 692 1.60 5.15 -9.58
N LYS A 693 2.78 4.98 -10.20
CA LYS A 693 3.88 4.19 -9.63
C LYS A 693 4.43 4.96 -8.42
N THR A 694 5.55 4.48 -7.86
CA THR A 694 6.47 5.33 -7.09
C THR A 694 6.73 6.63 -7.84
N PHE A 695 6.43 7.77 -7.19
CA PHE A 695 6.65 9.11 -7.72
C PHE A 695 8.12 9.48 -7.55
N ASP A 696 8.99 8.69 -8.20
CA ASP A 696 10.30 9.16 -8.59
C ASP A 696 10.13 10.46 -9.40
N TYR A 697 11.08 11.37 -9.25
CA TYR A 697 11.07 12.66 -9.94
C TYR A 697 11.33 12.53 -11.44
N GLY A 698 11.87 11.40 -11.92
CA GLY A 698 11.89 10.98 -13.33
C GLY A 698 10.54 10.44 -13.83
N ASP A 699 9.77 9.67 -13.05
CA ASP A 699 8.45 9.13 -13.44
C ASP A 699 7.43 10.24 -13.75
N LEU A 700 7.65 11.46 -13.25
CA LEU A 700 6.89 12.66 -13.63
C LEU A 700 7.18 13.11 -15.08
N GLU A 701 8.45 13.10 -15.47
CA GLU A 701 8.96 13.35 -16.83
C GLU A 701 8.48 12.23 -17.76
N ALA A 702 8.66 10.97 -17.32
CA ALA A 702 8.22 9.74 -17.97
C ALA A 702 6.73 9.77 -18.29
N ARG A 703 5.88 10.18 -17.34
CA ARG A 703 4.43 10.32 -17.51
C ARG A 703 4.07 11.47 -18.42
N PHE A 704 4.74 12.60 -18.30
CA PHE A 704 4.45 13.74 -19.14
C PHE A 704 4.74 13.41 -20.61
N PHE A 705 5.88 12.77 -20.88
CA PHE A 705 6.20 12.26 -22.21
C PHE A 705 5.37 11.04 -22.63
N SER A 706 5.03 10.10 -21.73
CA SER A 706 4.17 8.96 -22.09
C SER A 706 2.74 9.40 -22.37
N ILE A 707 2.24 10.47 -21.74
CA ILE A 707 0.95 11.08 -22.07
C ILE A 707 1.03 11.81 -23.42
N LEU A 708 2.18 12.39 -23.78
CA LEU A 708 2.38 12.94 -25.13
C LEU A 708 2.45 11.82 -26.20
N ASP A 709 3.10 10.69 -25.93
CA ASP A 709 3.13 9.51 -26.80
C ASP A 709 1.78 8.75 -26.85
N GLU A 710 1.02 8.71 -25.74
CA GLU A 710 -0.36 8.20 -25.72
C GLU A 710 -1.30 9.13 -26.49
N LEU A 711 -1.11 10.46 -26.43
CA LEU A 711 -1.82 11.39 -27.31
C LEU A 711 -1.44 11.17 -28.79
N ASP A 712 -0.17 10.90 -29.10
CA ASP A 712 0.32 10.62 -30.46
C ASP A 712 -0.26 9.31 -31.04
N THR A 713 -0.44 8.29 -30.18
CA THR A 713 -0.93 6.97 -30.59
C THR A 713 -2.45 6.80 -30.52
N GLN A 714 -3.14 7.43 -29.56
CA GLN A 714 -4.60 7.38 -29.42
C GLN A 714 -5.31 8.46 -30.25
N ASN A 715 -4.63 9.55 -30.60
CA ASN A 715 -5.21 10.64 -31.36
C ASN A 715 -4.20 11.16 -32.42
N PRO A 716 -4.07 10.46 -33.58
CA PRO A 716 -3.18 10.87 -34.66
C PRO A 716 -3.67 12.18 -35.31
N LEU A 717 -3.35 13.29 -34.65
CA LEU A 717 -3.46 14.64 -35.17
C LEU A 717 -2.71 14.71 -36.50
N GLU A 718 -3.32 15.33 -37.51
CA GLU A 718 -2.86 15.36 -38.90
C GLU A 718 -1.32 15.44 -38.99
N VAL A 719 -0.68 14.35 -39.41
CA VAL A 719 0.78 14.26 -39.54
C VAL A 719 1.23 15.44 -40.41
N ARG A 720 1.86 16.44 -39.79
CA ARG A 720 2.34 17.61 -40.52
C ARG A 720 3.32 17.12 -41.57
N ALA A 721 2.95 17.32 -42.84
CA ALA A 721 3.82 17.01 -43.96
C ALA A 721 5.20 17.66 -43.74
N ASP A 722 6.26 16.91 -44.00
CA ASP A 722 7.63 17.29 -43.67
C ASP A 722 7.98 18.70 -44.17
N ARG A 723 8.68 19.47 -43.32
CA ARG A 723 9.09 20.85 -43.61
C ARG A 723 9.82 20.90 -44.96
N PRO A 724 9.26 21.60 -45.99
CA PRO A 724 9.87 21.62 -47.31
C PRO A 724 11.26 22.27 -47.29
N GLY A 725 12.26 21.52 -47.76
CA GLY A 725 13.66 21.95 -47.80
C GLY A 725 14.61 20.87 -47.28
N GLN A 726 15.83 21.28 -46.96
CA GLN A 726 16.86 20.41 -46.39
C GLN A 726 17.62 21.09 -45.26
N ALA A 727 18.19 20.27 -44.38
CA ALA A 727 19.24 20.70 -43.47
C ALA A 727 20.46 21.20 -44.26
N SER A 728 21.24 22.09 -43.63
CA SER A 728 22.49 22.61 -44.21
C SER A 728 23.70 21.92 -43.57
N ASP A 729 24.86 21.95 -44.23
CA ASP A 729 26.16 21.69 -43.59
C ASP A 729 26.74 22.93 -42.87
N GLN A 730 26.08 24.09 -42.99
CA GLN A 730 26.52 25.36 -42.41
C GLN A 730 25.76 25.73 -41.13
N HIS A 731 26.44 26.41 -40.22
CA HIS A 731 25.87 27.07 -39.04
C HIS A 731 26.08 28.59 -39.09
N ARG A 732 25.38 29.33 -38.22
CA ARG A 732 25.54 30.78 -38.06
C ARG A 732 25.67 31.24 -36.60
N CYS A 733 26.02 30.33 -35.70
CA CYS A 733 26.06 30.52 -34.24
C CYS A 733 26.71 31.83 -33.75
N ASP A 734 27.69 32.36 -34.45
CA ASP A 734 28.39 33.62 -34.10
C ASP A 734 27.51 34.86 -34.27
N VAL A 735 26.51 34.79 -35.15
CA VAL A 735 25.58 35.87 -35.48
C VAL A 735 24.20 35.58 -34.90
N ILE A 736 23.78 36.44 -33.98
CA ILE A 736 22.39 36.50 -33.49
C ILE A 736 21.66 37.59 -34.27
N SER A 737 20.42 37.34 -34.67
CA SER A 737 19.57 38.28 -35.41
C SER A 737 18.13 38.25 -34.90
N GLY A 738 17.27 39.14 -35.40
CA GLY A 738 15.83 38.95 -35.27
C GLY A 738 15.36 37.70 -36.01
N VAL A 739 14.23 37.11 -35.60
CA VAL A 739 13.67 35.92 -36.25
C VAL A 739 13.29 36.24 -37.70
N PRO A 740 13.84 35.53 -38.71
CA PRO A 740 13.46 35.74 -40.12
C PRO A 740 11.98 35.45 -40.38
N SER A 741 11.35 36.20 -41.28
CA SER A 741 9.91 36.09 -41.55
C SER A 741 9.50 34.76 -42.21
N ASP A 742 10.39 34.18 -43.01
CA ASP A 742 10.24 32.84 -43.59
C ASP A 742 10.33 31.75 -42.51
N VAL A 743 11.29 31.83 -41.58
CA VAL A 743 11.43 30.92 -40.43
C VAL A 743 10.23 31.03 -39.50
N SER A 744 9.83 32.26 -39.14
CA SER A 744 8.66 32.54 -38.32
C SER A 744 7.37 31.99 -38.95
N SER A 745 7.19 32.15 -40.27
CA SER A 745 6.01 31.64 -40.98
C SER A 745 6.03 30.11 -41.11
N ALA A 746 7.16 29.52 -41.48
CA ALA A 746 7.30 28.08 -41.68
C ALA A 746 7.08 27.27 -40.40
N LEU A 747 7.55 27.80 -39.26
CA LEU A 747 7.38 27.17 -37.95
C LEU A 747 6.15 27.66 -37.17
N ARG A 748 5.47 28.72 -37.64
CA ARG A 748 4.36 29.44 -36.95
C ARG A 748 4.75 29.99 -35.56
N LEU A 749 5.94 30.59 -35.46
CA LEU A 749 6.51 31.07 -34.19
C LEU A 749 5.75 32.26 -33.59
N ASN A 750 5.57 32.24 -32.27
CA ASN A 750 5.03 33.35 -31.50
C ASN A 750 6.03 34.52 -31.39
N SER A 751 5.51 35.76 -31.41
CA SER A 751 6.22 37.04 -31.21
C SER A 751 7.03 37.20 -29.90
N PHE A 752 6.92 36.24 -28.97
CA PHE A 752 7.85 36.06 -27.86
C PHE A 752 9.29 35.87 -28.35
N TYR A 753 9.48 35.05 -29.39
CA TYR A 753 10.79 34.83 -29.99
C TYR A 753 11.23 36.06 -30.77
N ARG A 754 12.36 36.63 -30.34
CA ARG A 754 12.92 37.87 -30.89
C ARG A 754 14.40 37.79 -31.22
N LYS A 755 15.07 36.71 -30.80
CA LYS A 755 16.44 36.36 -31.17
C LYS A 755 16.47 35.01 -31.86
N TYR A 756 17.32 34.92 -32.88
CA TYR A 756 17.49 33.76 -33.75
C TYR A 756 18.96 33.59 -34.16
N THR A 757 19.42 32.35 -34.12
CA THR A 757 20.53 31.83 -34.93
C THR A 757 20.20 30.38 -35.35
N HIS A 758 21.11 29.66 -35.99
CA HIS A 758 20.91 28.25 -36.35
C HIS A 758 22.21 27.47 -36.52
N ALA A 759 22.13 26.17 -36.27
CA ALA A 759 23.05 25.18 -36.84
C ALA A 759 22.26 24.38 -37.88
N TYR A 760 22.81 24.15 -39.08
CA TYR A 760 22.25 23.20 -40.05
C TYR A 760 20.80 23.47 -40.50
N ASN A 761 20.37 24.74 -40.51
CA ASN A 761 18.98 25.22 -40.69
C ASN A 761 17.97 24.82 -39.59
N ILE A 762 18.44 24.24 -38.48
CA ILE A 762 17.70 23.94 -37.25
C ILE A 762 17.74 25.20 -36.36
N PRO A 763 16.61 25.86 -36.09
CA PRO A 763 16.60 27.15 -35.38
C PRO A 763 17.01 27.05 -33.91
N VAL A 764 17.71 28.08 -33.46
CA VAL A 764 18.12 28.33 -32.08
C VAL A 764 17.48 29.66 -31.68
N LEU A 765 16.46 29.60 -30.83
CA LEU A 765 15.55 30.70 -30.55
C LEU A 765 15.70 31.24 -29.13
N GLY A 766 15.36 32.51 -28.95
CA GLY A 766 15.26 33.12 -27.62
C GLY A 766 14.35 34.35 -27.62
N SER A 767 13.95 34.78 -26.44
CA SER A 767 13.30 36.08 -26.26
C SER A 767 14.31 37.23 -26.46
N PHE A 768 13.87 38.47 -26.28
CA PHE A 768 14.80 39.61 -26.26
C PHE A 768 15.68 39.66 -25.00
N ARG A 769 15.31 38.94 -23.92
CA ARG A 769 16.00 38.94 -22.62
C ARG A 769 17.22 38.04 -22.59
N VAL A 770 17.15 36.90 -23.28
CA VAL A 770 18.23 35.89 -23.37
C VAL A 770 19.52 36.54 -23.86
N SER A 771 20.68 36.34 -23.22
CA SER A 771 21.92 36.89 -23.74
C SER A 771 22.35 36.23 -25.06
N ASP A 772 23.03 37.00 -25.90
CA ASP A 772 23.58 36.48 -27.16
C ASP A 772 24.57 35.35 -26.91
N ARG A 773 25.32 35.40 -25.78
CA ARG A 773 26.27 34.36 -25.36
C ARG A 773 25.58 33.01 -25.14
N ALA A 774 24.41 33.01 -24.48
CA ALA A 774 23.62 31.80 -24.28
C ALA A 774 23.19 31.18 -25.62
N LEU A 775 22.72 32.00 -26.56
CA LEU A 775 22.34 31.53 -27.91
C LEU A 775 23.53 31.04 -28.74
N ARG A 776 24.72 31.64 -28.59
CA ARG A 776 25.96 31.13 -29.23
C ARG A 776 26.30 29.73 -28.70
N ARG A 777 26.33 29.53 -27.38
CA ARG A 777 26.60 28.23 -26.75
C ARG A 777 25.53 27.20 -27.13
N ALA A 778 24.25 27.54 -27.04
CA ALA A 778 23.16 26.64 -27.41
C ALA A 778 23.27 26.20 -28.87
N CYS A 779 23.57 27.13 -29.78
CA CYS A 779 23.82 26.81 -31.19
C CYS A 779 25.06 25.92 -31.39
N TYR A 780 26.10 26.10 -30.58
CA TYR A 780 27.26 25.20 -30.59
C TYR A 780 26.89 23.78 -30.12
N VAL A 781 26.05 23.59 -29.10
CA VAL A 781 25.63 22.24 -28.67
C VAL A 781 24.77 21.55 -29.75
N VAL A 782 23.88 22.29 -30.43
CA VAL A 782 23.14 21.77 -31.62
C VAL A 782 24.10 21.45 -32.77
N ARG A 783 25.12 22.30 -33.01
CA ARG A 783 26.17 22.04 -34.00
C ARG A 783 26.99 20.79 -33.63
N PHE A 784 27.25 20.59 -32.35
CA PHE A 784 28.06 19.50 -31.80
C PHE A 784 27.37 18.15 -31.93
N LEU A 785 26.21 17.96 -31.28
CA LEU A 785 25.53 16.65 -31.25
C LEU A 785 25.05 16.17 -32.62
N LEU A 786 24.89 17.08 -33.59
CA LEU A 786 24.45 16.75 -34.95
C LEU A 786 25.56 16.82 -36.00
N ALA A 787 26.82 17.05 -35.62
CA ALA A 787 27.97 17.08 -36.53
C ALA A 787 28.12 15.75 -37.31
N ASP A 788 27.95 14.64 -36.57
CA ASP A 788 28.37 13.31 -36.99
C ASP A 788 27.50 12.69 -38.09
N ARG A 789 26.20 13.05 -38.18
CA ARG A 789 25.20 12.33 -38.99
C ARG A 789 24.32 13.27 -39.83
N PRO A 790 24.46 13.32 -41.17
CA PRO A 790 23.69 14.21 -42.03
C PRO A 790 22.21 13.82 -42.15
N ASP A 791 21.90 12.54 -41.98
CA ASP A 791 20.54 12.00 -41.95
C ASP A 791 19.79 12.40 -40.68
N LEU A 792 20.44 12.39 -39.51
CA LEU A 792 19.85 12.93 -38.27
C LEU A 792 19.59 14.43 -38.38
N ARG A 793 20.51 15.19 -39.02
CA ARG A 793 20.29 16.61 -39.33
C ARG A 793 19.07 16.84 -40.23
N GLN A 794 18.93 16.05 -41.29
CA GLN A 794 17.78 16.13 -42.19
C GLN A 794 16.47 15.77 -41.48
N ALA A 795 16.47 14.75 -40.61
CA ALA A 795 15.30 14.36 -39.83
C ALA A 795 14.85 15.48 -38.86
N MET A 796 15.77 16.05 -38.08
CA MET A 796 15.47 17.21 -37.22
C MET A 796 14.88 18.38 -38.02
N TYR A 797 15.45 18.70 -39.19
CA TYR A 797 14.93 19.77 -40.04
C TYR A 797 13.51 19.47 -40.55
N ALA A 798 13.30 18.27 -41.10
CA ALA A 798 12.05 17.83 -41.72
C ALA A 798 10.90 17.78 -40.69
N LYS A 799 11.17 17.30 -39.48
CA LYS A 799 10.21 17.19 -38.37
C LYS A 799 10.11 18.47 -37.52
N TYR A 800 10.40 19.64 -38.10
CA TYR A 800 10.22 20.96 -37.46
C TYR A 800 11.04 21.19 -36.17
N GLY A 801 12.09 20.39 -35.96
CA GLY A 801 13.01 20.47 -34.82
C GLY A 801 13.67 21.84 -34.69
N ARG A 802 13.76 22.33 -33.46
CA ARG A 802 14.43 23.57 -33.05
C ARG A 802 14.86 23.46 -31.58
N VAL A 803 15.57 24.48 -31.10
CA VAL A 803 15.80 24.68 -29.66
C VAL A 803 15.39 26.08 -29.24
N ALA A 804 14.98 26.24 -27.98
CA ALA A 804 14.67 27.55 -27.42
C ALA A 804 15.28 27.75 -26.03
N ILE A 805 15.94 28.88 -25.83
CA ILE A 805 16.57 29.24 -24.55
C ILE A 805 15.69 30.21 -23.77
N MET A 806 15.58 29.96 -22.46
CA MET A 806 14.93 30.84 -21.47
C MET A 806 15.98 31.73 -20.81
N ALA A 807 15.69 33.02 -20.60
CA ALA A 807 16.55 33.88 -19.81
C ALA A 807 16.52 33.53 -18.31
N THR A 808 17.50 34.02 -17.56
CA THR A 808 17.56 33.89 -16.08
C THR A 808 16.40 34.59 -15.34
N THR A 809 15.57 35.36 -16.05
CA THR A 809 14.36 36.04 -15.55
C THR A 809 13.06 35.53 -16.19
N GLU A 810 13.14 34.39 -16.89
CA GLU A 810 12.03 33.71 -17.55
C GLU A 810 11.91 32.27 -17.02
N VAL A 811 10.70 31.73 -17.04
CA VAL A 811 10.34 30.40 -16.54
C VAL A 811 9.74 29.52 -17.63
N THR A 812 9.59 28.22 -17.37
CA THR A 812 9.18 27.19 -18.35
C THR A 812 7.92 27.55 -19.12
N GLN A 813 6.87 28.06 -18.45
CA GLN A 813 5.64 28.54 -19.10
C GLN A 813 5.81 29.79 -20.01
N ASN A 814 6.96 30.48 -19.98
CA ASN A 814 7.23 31.61 -20.88
C ASN A 814 7.66 31.15 -22.28
N ILE A 815 8.16 29.92 -22.43
CA ILE A 815 8.26 29.28 -23.74
C ILE A 815 6.81 29.09 -24.26
N PRO A 816 6.43 29.65 -25.42
CA PRO A 816 5.04 29.61 -25.90
C PRO A 816 4.54 28.18 -26.08
N GLU A 817 5.40 27.31 -26.62
CA GLU A 817 5.20 25.87 -26.78
C GLU A 817 5.11 25.07 -25.45
N HIS A 818 5.34 25.70 -24.30
CA HIS A 818 5.21 25.11 -22.97
C HIS A 818 4.24 25.90 -22.07
N SER A 819 3.56 26.93 -22.60
CA SER A 819 2.63 27.78 -21.84
C SER A 819 1.36 27.06 -21.35
N PHE A 820 1.09 25.85 -21.84
CA PHE A 820 0.00 24.99 -21.37
C PHE A 820 0.35 24.16 -20.12
N LEU A 821 1.63 24.08 -19.75
CA LEU A 821 2.09 23.34 -18.58
C LEU A 821 1.53 23.96 -17.28
N PRO A 822 1.23 23.16 -16.24
CA PRO A 822 0.95 23.69 -14.90
C PRO A 822 2.13 24.48 -14.31
N ALA A 823 1.84 25.44 -13.42
CA ALA A 823 2.82 26.39 -12.91
C ALA A 823 4.00 25.77 -12.13
N PHE A 824 3.90 24.52 -11.65
CA PHE A 824 5.02 23.84 -10.97
C PHE A 824 6.22 23.59 -11.91
N TRP A 825 6.00 23.48 -13.22
CA TRP A 825 7.09 23.30 -14.18
C TRP A 825 8.07 24.48 -14.20
N ASN A 826 7.64 25.66 -13.75
CA ASN A 826 8.50 26.84 -13.58
C ASN A 826 9.56 26.67 -12.46
N THR A 827 9.31 25.78 -11.49
CA THR A 827 10.22 25.50 -10.37
C THR A 827 10.85 24.11 -10.46
N ARG A 828 10.18 23.10 -11.05
CA ARG A 828 10.72 21.74 -11.27
C ARG A 828 11.73 21.67 -12.41
N ALA A 829 11.50 22.37 -13.52
CA ALA A 829 12.31 22.24 -14.73
C ALA A 829 13.00 23.56 -15.13
N ARG A 830 14.15 23.44 -15.81
CA ARG A 830 14.87 24.54 -16.47
C ARG A 830 15.33 24.19 -17.89
N GLY A 831 14.94 23.02 -18.38
CA GLY A 831 14.91 22.60 -19.77
C GLY A 831 13.69 21.69 -19.96
N LEU A 832 13.47 21.21 -21.18
CA LEU A 832 12.53 20.13 -21.52
C LEU A 832 12.92 19.52 -22.88
N GLY A 833 12.77 18.20 -23.04
CA GLY A 833 13.03 17.47 -24.28
C GLY A 833 11.98 17.71 -25.37
N GLY A 834 12.44 17.83 -26.61
CA GLY A 834 11.56 17.95 -27.78
C GLY A 834 10.97 16.61 -28.24
N THR A 835 9.71 16.60 -28.67
CA THR A 835 8.99 15.44 -29.22
C THR A 835 8.57 15.69 -30.68
N LEU A 836 7.95 14.71 -31.36
CA LEU A 836 7.40 14.94 -32.71
C LEU A 836 6.21 15.93 -32.72
N GLN A 837 5.45 16.01 -31.63
CA GLN A 837 4.29 16.90 -31.49
C GLN A 837 4.71 18.30 -31.02
N ILE A 838 5.71 18.36 -30.12
CA ILE A 838 6.33 19.58 -29.61
C ILE A 838 7.83 19.57 -29.96
N PRO A 839 8.21 19.81 -31.24
CA PRO A 839 9.59 19.64 -31.69
C PRO A 839 10.50 20.83 -31.32
N VAL A 840 10.59 21.12 -30.03
CA VAL A 840 11.49 22.11 -29.44
C VAL A 840 12.08 21.58 -28.12
N SER A 841 13.38 21.31 -28.09
CA SER A 841 14.10 21.12 -26.83
C SER A 841 14.43 22.48 -26.21
N THR A 842 14.42 22.60 -24.88
CA THR A 842 14.68 23.87 -24.19
C THR A 842 15.73 23.77 -23.11
N GLY A 843 16.29 24.93 -22.72
CA GLY A 843 17.25 25.06 -21.64
C GLY A 843 17.32 26.49 -21.12
N ALA A 844 17.79 26.66 -19.89
CA ALA A 844 17.92 27.96 -19.24
C ALA A 844 19.32 28.55 -19.42
N GLU A 845 19.37 29.86 -19.59
CA GLU A 845 20.59 30.64 -19.76
C GLU A 845 21.61 30.41 -18.64
N GLU A 846 21.17 30.26 -17.38
CA GLU A 846 22.10 29.96 -16.29
C GLU A 846 22.77 28.60 -16.40
N ASN A 847 22.06 27.56 -16.87
CA ASN A 847 22.64 26.23 -17.05
C ASN A 847 23.55 26.19 -18.29
N VAL A 848 23.05 26.69 -19.43
CA VAL A 848 23.80 26.79 -20.70
C VAL A 848 25.11 27.55 -20.53
N LEU A 849 25.16 28.56 -19.65
CA LEU A 849 26.37 29.34 -19.38
C LEU A 849 27.10 28.98 -18.07
N CYS A 850 26.63 27.96 -17.33
CA CYS A 850 27.14 27.56 -16.01
C CYS A 850 27.35 28.78 -15.08
N LEU A 851 26.32 29.63 -14.99
CA LEU A 851 26.29 30.77 -14.09
C LEU A 851 26.12 30.28 -12.65
N ARG A 852 26.46 31.13 -11.66
CA ARG A 852 26.32 30.80 -10.23
C ARG A 852 24.88 30.44 -9.79
N SER A 853 23.87 30.78 -10.58
CA SER A 853 22.47 30.38 -10.36
C SER A 853 22.10 29.02 -10.96
N ASP A 854 22.99 28.35 -11.70
CA ASP A 854 22.80 26.96 -12.10
C ASP A 854 22.78 26.06 -10.86
N ARG A 855 21.65 25.37 -10.66
CA ARG A 855 21.45 24.45 -9.54
C ARG A 855 21.85 23.01 -9.85
N TYR A 856 21.98 22.65 -11.13
CA TYR A 856 22.21 21.28 -11.58
C TYR A 856 23.69 20.95 -11.71
N ARG A 857 24.49 21.90 -12.22
CA ARG A 857 25.94 21.75 -12.51
C ARG A 857 26.28 20.78 -13.66
N GLU A 858 25.32 19.99 -14.13
CA GLU A 858 25.38 19.15 -15.34
C GLU A 858 24.94 19.91 -16.59
N ASP A 859 25.31 19.46 -17.81
CA ASP A 859 24.88 20.12 -19.06
C ASP A 859 23.45 19.68 -19.44
N ILE A 860 22.48 20.05 -18.60
CA ILE A 860 21.05 19.73 -18.79
C ILE A 860 20.58 20.13 -20.19
N PHE A 861 21.04 21.26 -20.76
CA PHE A 861 20.66 21.61 -22.13
C PHE A 861 21.15 20.59 -23.19
N LEU A 862 22.25 19.89 -22.96
CA LEU A 862 22.70 18.75 -23.77
C LEU A 862 21.82 17.51 -23.54
N HIS A 863 21.43 17.20 -22.29
CA HIS A 863 20.48 16.11 -21.94
C HIS A 863 19.13 16.29 -22.65
N GLU A 864 18.53 17.47 -22.53
CA GLU A 864 17.24 17.82 -23.14
C GLU A 864 17.27 17.80 -24.68
N LEU A 865 18.45 18.09 -25.25
CA LEU A 865 18.68 17.95 -26.68
C LEU A 865 18.95 16.49 -27.09
N ALA A 866 19.51 15.65 -26.22
CA ALA A 866 19.64 14.21 -26.44
C ALA A 866 18.26 13.55 -26.57
N HIS A 867 17.29 13.86 -25.67
CA HIS A 867 15.89 13.44 -25.85
C HIS A 867 15.32 13.87 -27.20
N GLY A 868 15.55 15.13 -27.61
CA GLY A 868 15.11 15.66 -28.89
C GLY A 868 15.70 14.89 -30.09
N ILE A 869 17.00 14.58 -30.05
CA ILE A 869 17.67 13.79 -31.08
C ILE A 869 17.18 12.34 -31.09
N HIS A 870 16.88 11.75 -29.94
CA HIS A 870 16.27 10.41 -29.83
C HIS A 870 14.86 10.40 -30.46
N LYS A 871 13.93 11.18 -29.91
CA LYS A 871 12.50 11.13 -30.23
C LYS A 871 12.18 11.68 -31.62
N ILE A 872 12.96 12.64 -32.13
CA ILE A 872 12.73 13.26 -33.44
C ILE A 872 13.65 12.66 -34.51
N ALA A 873 14.96 12.60 -34.28
CA ALA A 873 15.93 12.26 -35.32
C ALA A 873 16.14 10.75 -35.47
N LEU A 874 16.63 10.09 -34.42
CA LEU A 874 16.98 8.66 -34.44
C LEU A 874 15.74 7.80 -34.71
N THR A 875 14.62 8.11 -34.05
CA THR A 875 13.32 7.45 -34.25
C THR A 875 12.82 7.48 -35.70
N THR A 876 13.14 8.53 -36.48
CA THR A 876 12.61 8.70 -37.86
C THR A 876 13.63 8.43 -38.97
N ALA A 877 14.93 8.55 -38.70
CA ALA A 877 16.00 8.29 -39.67
C ALA A 877 16.60 6.88 -39.58
N VAL A 878 16.61 6.27 -38.39
CA VAL A 878 17.38 5.03 -38.14
C VAL A 878 16.43 3.86 -37.86
N PRO A 879 16.31 2.89 -38.79
CA PRO A 879 15.44 1.74 -38.62
C PRO A 879 15.68 0.99 -37.31
N ASP A 880 14.58 0.60 -36.67
CA ASP A 880 14.53 -0.19 -35.44
C ASP A 880 15.30 0.38 -34.24
N TYR A 881 15.74 1.64 -34.26
CA TYR A 881 16.61 2.21 -33.23
C TYR A 881 15.98 2.12 -31.83
N ASN A 882 14.75 2.60 -31.66
CA ASN A 882 14.06 2.56 -30.36
C ASN A 882 13.86 1.11 -29.89
N ARG A 883 13.54 0.16 -30.78
CA ARG A 883 13.44 -1.27 -30.41
C ARG A 883 14.77 -1.84 -29.93
N ARG A 884 15.90 -1.38 -30.49
CA ARG A 884 17.25 -1.76 -30.03
C ARG A 884 17.60 -1.11 -28.68
N LEU A 885 17.27 0.16 -28.49
CA LEU A 885 17.45 0.90 -27.24
C LEU A 885 16.60 0.33 -26.09
N THR A 886 15.31 0.08 -26.30
CA THR A 886 14.42 -0.58 -25.32
C THR A 886 14.93 -1.98 -24.96
N ASN A 887 15.52 -2.72 -25.90
CA ASN A 887 16.13 -4.02 -25.61
C ASN A 887 17.42 -3.90 -24.79
N ALA A 888 18.24 -2.86 -25.02
CA ALA A 888 19.42 -2.55 -24.23
C ALA A 888 19.03 -2.19 -22.78
N TYR A 889 18.14 -1.20 -22.60
CA TYR A 889 17.59 -0.80 -21.30
C TYR A 889 17.02 -1.98 -20.50
N ASN A 890 16.14 -2.78 -21.11
CA ASN A 890 15.60 -3.99 -20.47
C ASN A 890 16.68 -5.03 -20.11
N SER A 891 17.83 -5.04 -20.81
CA SER A 891 18.96 -5.89 -20.45
C SER A 891 19.82 -5.29 -19.35
N ALA A 892 19.98 -3.97 -19.30
CA ALA A 892 20.64 -3.25 -18.22
C ALA A 892 19.90 -3.48 -16.89
N ARG A 893 18.58 -3.25 -16.84
CA ARG A 893 17.74 -3.53 -15.65
C ARG A 893 17.87 -4.97 -15.15
N ARG A 894 17.83 -5.97 -16.05
CA ARG A 894 18.00 -7.40 -15.70
C ARG A 894 19.39 -7.74 -15.13
N GLN A 895 20.41 -6.94 -15.44
CA GLN A 895 21.76 -7.10 -14.93
C GLN A 895 22.01 -6.25 -13.66
N GLY A 896 21.06 -5.39 -13.27
CA GLY A 896 21.21 -4.46 -12.16
C GLY A 896 22.09 -3.25 -12.47
N LEU A 897 22.42 -3.01 -13.74
CA LEU A 897 23.08 -1.77 -14.18
C LEU A 897 22.13 -0.59 -13.98
N TRP A 898 22.67 0.59 -13.68
CA TRP A 898 21.94 1.84 -13.44
C TRP A 898 20.96 1.82 -12.25
N ARG A 899 20.84 0.71 -11.53
CA ARG A 899 19.85 0.54 -10.46
C ARG A 899 19.90 1.68 -9.42
N ASN A 900 18.73 2.28 -9.17
CA ASN A 900 18.55 3.46 -8.33
C ASN A 900 19.28 4.72 -8.87
N THR A 901 19.30 4.90 -10.20
CA THR A 901 19.74 6.14 -10.87
C THR A 901 18.73 6.54 -11.94
N TYR A 902 18.78 7.80 -12.41
CA TYR A 902 17.89 8.32 -13.45
C TYR A 902 17.84 7.42 -14.71
N ALA A 903 18.97 6.83 -15.09
CA ALA A 903 19.08 5.90 -16.21
C ALA A 903 18.35 4.53 -16.01
N ASP A 904 17.82 4.24 -14.82
CA ASP A 904 16.94 3.08 -14.56
C ASP A 904 15.44 3.45 -14.61
N ASP A 905 15.07 4.74 -14.60
CA ASP A 905 13.67 5.18 -14.52
C ASP A 905 12.93 5.03 -15.86
N THR A 906 13.55 5.45 -16.97
CA THR A 906 12.99 5.27 -18.34
C THR A 906 14.03 4.89 -19.39
N VAL A 907 13.56 4.43 -20.54
CA VAL A 907 14.39 4.23 -21.75
C VAL A 907 14.88 5.55 -22.37
N ASP A 908 14.23 6.67 -22.07
CA ASP A 908 14.61 8.00 -22.54
C ASP A 908 15.72 8.59 -21.68
N GLU A 909 15.62 8.46 -20.35
CA GLU A 909 16.67 8.83 -19.39
C GLU A 909 17.92 7.97 -19.61
N TYR A 910 17.73 6.66 -19.76
CA TYR A 910 18.80 5.71 -20.11
C TYR A 910 19.59 6.13 -21.37
N PHE A 911 18.96 6.80 -22.32
CA PHE A 911 19.66 7.38 -23.47
C PHE A 911 20.29 8.74 -23.15
N ALA A 912 19.57 9.64 -22.48
CA ALA A 912 20.02 11.01 -22.24
C ALA A 912 21.19 11.08 -21.22
N GLU A 913 21.10 10.34 -20.12
CA GLU A 913 22.21 10.20 -19.15
C GLU A 913 23.40 9.50 -19.79
N GLY A 914 23.17 8.42 -20.54
CA GLY A 914 24.23 7.78 -21.32
C GLY A 914 24.94 8.75 -22.27
N VAL A 915 24.23 9.76 -22.81
CA VAL A 915 24.82 10.83 -23.62
C VAL A 915 25.58 11.86 -22.76
N GLN A 916 25.17 12.12 -21.51
CA GLN A 916 25.96 12.94 -20.58
C GLN A 916 27.33 12.28 -20.29
N SER A 917 27.35 11.01 -19.88
CA SER A 917 28.59 10.29 -19.61
C SER A 917 29.41 10.05 -20.89
N PHE A 918 28.79 9.74 -22.03
CA PHE A 918 29.50 9.57 -23.32
C PHE A 918 30.20 10.84 -23.83
N PHE A 919 29.84 12.03 -23.33
CA PHE A 919 30.54 13.29 -23.61
C PHE A 919 31.29 13.88 -22.41
N ASN A 920 31.33 13.16 -21.28
CA ASN A 920 32.00 13.54 -20.03
C ASN A 920 31.46 14.89 -19.48
N VAL A 921 30.13 15.05 -19.40
CA VAL A 921 29.45 16.27 -18.91
C VAL A 921 28.47 16.05 -17.74
N GLU A 922 28.37 14.81 -17.26
CA GLU A 922 27.69 14.40 -16.02
C GLU A 922 28.48 14.89 -14.78
N SER A 923 27.88 14.97 -13.59
CA SER A 923 28.51 15.55 -12.40
C SER A 923 28.46 14.60 -11.20
N PRO A 924 29.61 14.09 -10.69
CA PRO A 924 29.64 13.16 -9.56
C PRO A 924 29.26 13.80 -8.21
N PHE A 925 28.81 15.06 -8.20
CA PHE A 925 28.34 15.78 -7.02
C PHE A 925 27.18 16.74 -7.35
N VAL A 926 26.13 16.64 -6.53
CA VAL A 926 24.99 17.56 -6.31
C VAL A 926 23.67 17.24 -7.06
N PHE A 927 22.63 16.92 -6.27
CA PHE A 927 21.19 16.82 -6.58
C PHE A 927 20.71 15.81 -7.65
N GLY A 928 21.56 15.32 -8.54
CA GLY A 928 21.24 14.18 -9.40
C GLY A 928 21.11 12.86 -8.62
N ILE A 929 20.34 11.90 -9.16
CA ILE A 929 20.30 10.51 -8.66
C ILE A 929 21.13 9.66 -9.63
N HIS A 930 22.45 9.64 -9.42
CA HIS A 930 23.43 9.05 -10.35
C HIS A 930 24.35 8.03 -9.65
N ASN A 931 25.22 7.39 -10.43
CA ASN A 931 26.26 6.48 -9.94
C ASN A 931 27.66 6.98 -10.38
N ASP A 932 28.72 6.21 -10.10
CA ASP A 932 30.10 6.59 -10.39
C ASP A 932 30.51 6.42 -11.88
N ILE A 933 29.59 6.58 -12.84
CA ILE A 933 29.82 6.35 -14.28
C ILE A 933 29.68 7.67 -15.06
N ASP A 934 30.57 8.64 -14.81
CA ASP A 934 30.49 9.99 -15.40
C ASP A 934 31.32 10.16 -16.70
N THR A 935 32.15 9.17 -17.08
CA THR A 935 32.95 9.20 -18.32
C THR A 935 32.56 8.18 -19.40
N ARG A 936 32.87 8.54 -20.64
CA ARG A 936 32.83 7.70 -21.84
C ARG A 936 33.59 6.37 -21.70
N GLU A 937 34.72 6.39 -21.01
CA GLU A 937 35.58 5.23 -20.79
C GLU A 937 35.00 4.26 -19.75
N GLU A 938 34.33 4.79 -18.70
CA GLU A 938 33.59 3.99 -17.72
C GLU A 938 32.30 3.44 -18.33
N LEU A 939 31.54 4.25 -19.06
CA LEU A 939 30.33 3.83 -19.78
C LEU A 939 30.63 2.67 -20.77
N ALA A 940 31.73 2.76 -21.52
CA ALA A 940 32.19 1.68 -22.41
C ALA A 940 32.51 0.37 -21.69
N SER A 941 32.80 0.44 -20.39
CA SER A 941 33.15 -0.69 -19.54
C SER A 941 31.96 -1.23 -18.73
N TYR A 942 31.02 -0.35 -18.36
CA TYR A 942 29.86 -0.61 -17.51
C TYR A 942 28.63 -1.05 -18.30
N ASP A 943 28.23 -0.28 -19.32
CA ASP A 943 27.17 -0.65 -20.26
C ASP A 943 27.68 -0.58 -21.72
N PRO A 944 28.44 -1.59 -22.17
CA PRO A 944 28.89 -1.67 -23.56
C PRO A 944 27.74 -1.80 -24.58
N THR A 945 26.50 -2.07 -24.14
CA THR A 945 25.32 -2.13 -25.02
C THR A 945 24.81 -0.73 -25.34
N LEU A 946 24.65 0.10 -24.31
CA LEU A 946 24.32 1.53 -24.44
C LEU A 946 25.43 2.24 -25.22
N TYR A 947 26.69 2.07 -24.82
CA TYR A 947 27.85 2.64 -25.52
C TYR A 947 27.84 2.29 -27.02
N GLY A 948 27.50 1.05 -27.39
CA GLY A 948 27.39 0.61 -28.78
C GLY A 948 26.32 1.36 -29.60
N LEU A 949 25.20 1.72 -28.98
CA LEU A 949 24.15 2.54 -29.62
C LEU A 949 24.58 4.02 -29.73
N LEU A 950 25.25 4.55 -28.70
CA LEU A 950 25.79 5.92 -28.74
C LEU A 950 26.91 6.05 -29.79
N ARG A 951 27.71 5.00 -30.02
CA ARG A 951 28.66 4.92 -31.14
C ARG A 951 27.99 4.94 -32.52
N GLU A 952 26.73 4.55 -32.65
CA GLU A 952 25.96 4.63 -33.91
C GLU A 952 25.36 6.02 -34.11
N ALA A 953 24.88 6.65 -33.03
CA ALA A 953 24.36 8.02 -33.06
C ALA A 953 25.46 9.08 -33.25
N PHE A 954 26.59 8.93 -32.56
CA PHE A 954 27.71 9.88 -32.51
C PHE A 954 29.06 9.22 -32.92
N PRO A 955 29.19 8.73 -34.17
CA PRO A 955 30.33 7.94 -34.62
C PRO A 955 31.67 8.68 -34.70
N CYS A 956 31.71 10.02 -34.79
CA CYS A 956 32.94 10.82 -34.89
C CYS A 956 33.68 10.98 -33.56
N MET A 957 33.08 10.65 -32.41
CA MET A 957 33.71 10.80 -31.08
C MET A 957 34.18 12.23 -30.76
N ASN A 958 33.48 13.24 -31.29
CA ASN A 958 33.76 14.64 -30.98
C ASN A 958 33.82 14.87 -29.45
N ASN A 959 34.70 15.76 -29.02
CA ASN A 959 34.85 16.16 -27.62
C ASN A 959 34.27 17.56 -27.44
N ILE A 960 33.37 17.72 -26.47
CA ILE A 960 32.66 18.97 -26.26
C ILE A 960 33.55 19.99 -25.54
N VAL A 961 33.46 21.27 -25.91
CA VAL A 961 34.03 22.34 -25.09
C VAL A 961 33.21 22.42 -23.80
N ASP A 962 33.88 22.52 -22.65
CA ASP A 962 33.27 22.77 -21.34
C ASP A 962 32.32 24.01 -21.39
N ARG A 963 31.27 24.05 -20.55
CA ARG A 963 30.36 25.21 -20.47
C ARG A 963 30.67 26.19 -19.33
N CYS A 964 31.32 25.74 -18.26
CA CYS A 964 31.82 26.54 -17.15
C CYS A 964 33.17 27.21 -17.46
N GLN A 965 33.99 26.56 -18.29
CA GLN A 965 35.34 26.98 -18.70
C GLN A 965 35.41 27.18 -20.22
N ASN A 966 36.47 27.84 -20.70
CA ASN A 966 36.88 27.83 -22.11
C ASN A 966 35.83 28.22 -23.18
N GLN A 967 34.70 28.85 -22.82
CA GLN A 967 33.63 29.17 -23.77
C GLN A 967 34.07 30.06 -24.95
N ASP A 968 35.15 30.84 -24.81
CA ASP A 968 35.70 31.64 -25.92
C ASP A 968 36.27 30.78 -27.06
N LEU A 969 36.56 29.49 -26.81
CA LEU A 969 36.98 28.52 -27.84
C LEU A 969 35.82 28.02 -28.73
N ILE A 970 34.56 28.25 -28.34
CA ILE A 970 33.37 27.72 -29.05
C ILE A 970 33.34 28.12 -30.54
N ALA A 971 33.74 29.35 -30.85
CA ALA A 971 33.75 29.86 -32.23
C ALA A 971 34.90 29.26 -33.07
N SER A 972 36.02 28.90 -32.44
CA SER A 972 37.20 28.34 -33.11
C SER A 972 37.26 26.81 -33.10
N GLN A 973 36.42 26.13 -32.30
CA GLN A 973 36.43 24.68 -32.16
C GLN A 973 36.15 23.97 -33.50
N PRO A 974 37.09 23.18 -34.04
CA PRO A 974 36.81 22.27 -35.14
C PRO A 974 35.97 21.09 -34.64
N LEU A 975 35.14 20.53 -35.53
CA LEU A 975 34.40 19.29 -35.28
C LEU A 975 34.64 18.36 -36.46
N GLU A 976 34.80 17.07 -36.19
CA GLU A 976 34.68 16.04 -37.22
C GLU A 976 33.21 15.87 -37.60
N MET A 977 32.95 15.57 -38.87
CA MET A 977 31.61 15.66 -39.48
C MET A 977 31.34 14.42 -40.34
N ASN A 978 30.07 13.97 -40.39
CA ASN A 978 29.59 12.95 -41.34
C ASN A 978 30.31 11.58 -41.27
N CYS A 979 30.61 11.09 -40.07
CA CYS A 979 31.27 9.80 -39.87
C CYS A 979 30.27 8.61 -39.97
N GLY A 980 30.78 7.41 -40.30
CA GLY A 980 29.97 6.17 -40.26
C GLY A 980 29.06 5.89 -41.47
N GLY A 981 29.50 6.22 -42.68
CA GLY A 981 28.67 6.14 -43.88
C GLY A 981 28.23 4.72 -44.33
N THR A 982 26.90 4.53 -44.41
CA THR A 982 26.14 3.55 -45.22
C THR A 982 26.31 2.03 -44.98
N THR A 983 25.19 1.33 -44.78
CA THR A 983 24.78 0.18 -45.63
C THR A 983 23.33 -0.26 -45.39
N THR A 984 22.61 -0.56 -46.47
CA THR A 984 21.29 -1.22 -46.43
C THR A 984 21.33 -2.53 -47.23
N GLY A 985 21.39 -3.66 -46.52
CA GLY A 985 21.10 -5.01 -47.03
C GLY A 985 22.10 -5.65 -48.02
N GLY A 986 22.52 -6.90 -47.76
CA GLY A 986 23.23 -7.71 -48.76
C GLY A 986 24.21 -8.76 -48.22
N THR A 987 23.74 -9.99 -48.08
CA THR A 987 24.48 -11.27 -48.07
C THR A 987 26.04 -11.27 -48.17
N GLY A 988 26.70 -11.71 -47.09
CA GLY A 988 27.78 -12.72 -47.06
C GLY A 988 29.04 -12.54 -47.93
N GLY A 989 30.19 -12.27 -47.29
CA GLY A 989 31.53 -12.39 -47.87
C GLY A 989 32.63 -12.48 -46.80
N THR A 990 33.74 -13.18 -47.08
CA THR A 990 34.83 -13.47 -46.13
C THR A 990 36.18 -12.87 -46.55
N GLY A 991 36.95 -12.32 -45.60
CA GLY A 991 38.37 -11.92 -45.77
C GLY A 991 38.73 -10.69 -44.92
N THR A 992 39.24 -10.79 -43.69
CA THR A 992 40.59 -11.19 -43.19
C THR A 992 41.66 -10.07 -43.19
N ASN A 993 42.18 -9.77 -42.00
CA ASN A 993 43.46 -9.11 -41.67
C ASN A 993 43.62 -7.62 -42.12
N ASN A 994 44.20 -6.70 -41.34
CA ASN A 994 45.20 -6.84 -40.26
C ASN A 994 44.98 -5.77 -39.16
N ASN A 995 44.95 -6.18 -37.89
CA ASN A 995 45.48 -5.42 -36.74
C ASN A 995 45.44 -6.30 -35.48
N CYS A 996 46.45 -7.17 -35.33
CA CYS A 996 46.75 -7.76 -34.04
C CYS A 996 47.46 -6.71 -33.18
N VAL A 997 46.72 -6.10 -32.25
CA VAL A 997 47.23 -5.12 -31.29
C VAL A 997 46.57 -5.34 -29.94
N ASP A 998 47.23 -4.88 -28.88
CA ASP A 998 46.57 -4.69 -27.59
C ASP A 998 45.92 -3.30 -27.59
N ASN A 999 44.60 -3.26 -27.49
CA ASN A 999 43.79 -2.02 -27.48
C ASN A 999 43.73 -1.37 -26.09
N ASN A 1000 44.42 -1.93 -25.08
CA ASN A 1000 44.51 -1.37 -23.74
C ASN A 1000 45.94 -1.51 -23.19
N GLN A 1001 46.47 -0.44 -22.59
CA GLN A 1001 47.83 -0.38 -22.04
C GLN A 1001 48.11 -1.43 -20.94
N TYR A 1002 47.09 -1.89 -20.23
CA TYR A 1002 47.21 -2.88 -19.16
C TYR A 1002 47.10 -4.34 -19.65
N CYS A 1003 46.86 -4.59 -20.94
CA CYS A 1003 46.72 -5.94 -21.49
C CYS A 1003 47.87 -6.88 -21.12
N ARG A 1004 49.10 -6.36 -21.08
CA ARG A 1004 50.31 -7.11 -20.71
C ARG A 1004 50.31 -7.54 -19.24
N ASP A 1005 49.89 -6.63 -18.36
CA ASP A 1005 49.75 -6.85 -16.92
C ASP A 1005 48.63 -7.86 -16.63
N TRP A 1006 47.46 -7.69 -17.24
CA TRP A 1006 46.33 -8.60 -17.09
C TRP A 1006 46.63 -10.00 -17.65
N ALA A 1007 47.31 -10.09 -18.80
CA ALA A 1007 47.79 -11.38 -19.32
C ALA A 1007 48.76 -12.07 -18.36
N SER A 1008 49.71 -11.32 -17.75
CA SER A 1008 50.63 -11.87 -16.74
C SER A 1008 49.95 -12.36 -15.46
N ARG A 1009 48.74 -11.86 -15.16
CA ARG A 1009 47.91 -12.27 -14.02
C ARG A 1009 46.97 -13.45 -14.33
N GLY A 1010 46.96 -13.94 -15.58
CA GLY A 1010 46.13 -15.06 -16.01
C GLY A 1010 44.72 -14.68 -16.50
N GLU A 1011 44.48 -13.40 -16.79
CA GLU A 1011 43.15 -12.96 -17.24
C GLU A 1011 42.79 -13.47 -18.64
N CYS A 1012 43.77 -13.89 -19.45
CA CYS A 1012 43.52 -14.59 -20.71
C CYS A 1012 42.70 -15.89 -20.54
N GLN A 1013 42.79 -16.55 -19.37
CA GLN A 1013 42.04 -17.75 -19.03
C GLN A 1013 40.81 -17.46 -18.15
N ARG A 1014 40.85 -16.42 -17.31
CA ARG A 1014 39.75 -16.05 -16.41
C ARG A 1014 38.68 -15.17 -17.08
N ASN A 1015 39.10 -14.22 -17.91
CA ASN A 1015 38.24 -13.31 -18.66
C ASN A 1015 38.51 -13.39 -20.18
N PRO A 1016 38.31 -14.57 -20.81
CA PRO A 1016 38.58 -14.73 -22.24
C PRO A 1016 37.71 -13.83 -23.11
N ARG A 1017 36.46 -13.51 -22.73
CA ARG A 1017 35.58 -12.67 -23.56
C ARG A 1017 36.14 -11.27 -23.79
N TYR A 1018 36.67 -10.62 -22.75
CA TYR A 1018 37.33 -9.32 -22.91
C TYR A 1018 38.73 -9.47 -23.51
N MET A 1019 39.53 -10.38 -22.95
CA MET A 1019 40.96 -10.46 -23.23
C MET A 1019 41.29 -10.99 -24.64
N LEU A 1020 40.47 -11.88 -25.22
CA LEU A 1020 40.67 -12.36 -26.59
C LEU A 1020 40.31 -11.30 -27.66
N ILE A 1021 39.57 -10.24 -27.29
CA ILE A 1021 39.16 -9.15 -28.19
C ILE A 1021 40.07 -7.93 -28.03
N ASN A 1022 40.23 -7.44 -26.79
CA ASN A 1022 40.96 -6.21 -26.51
C ASN A 1022 42.46 -6.41 -26.27
N CYS A 1023 42.87 -7.64 -25.91
CA CYS A 1023 44.24 -7.99 -25.55
C CYS A 1023 44.76 -9.19 -26.39
N ALA A 1024 44.34 -9.27 -27.65
CA ALA A 1024 44.59 -10.42 -28.52
C ALA A 1024 46.09 -10.71 -28.71
N LEU A 1025 46.93 -9.66 -28.70
CA LEU A 1025 48.39 -9.75 -28.78
C LEU A 1025 48.97 -10.29 -27.46
N SER A 1026 48.68 -9.64 -26.32
CA SER A 1026 49.16 -10.09 -25.00
C SER A 1026 48.67 -11.48 -24.60
N CYS A 1027 47.51 -11.91 -25.10
CA CYS A 1027 46.98 -13.27 -24.89
C CYS A 1027 47.39 -14.30 -25.94
N ASN A 1028 48.36 -13.99 -26.81
CA ASN A 1028 48.94 -14.91 -27.81
C ASN A 1028 47.88 -15.55 -28.75
N GLN A 1029 46.80 -14.84 -29.07
CA GLN A 1029 45.75 -15.34 -29.96
C GLN A 1029 46.04 -15.08 -31.43
N CYS A 1030 46.91 -14.12 -31.70
CA CYS A 1030 47.30 -13.76 -33.04
C CYS A 1030 48.17 -14.85 -33.68
N ARG A 1031 47.71 -15.34 -34.84
CA ARG A 1031 48.54 -16.15 -35.73
C ARG A 1031 49.44 -15.22 -36.55
N THR A 1032 50.69 -15.61 -36.71
CA THR A 1032 51.64 -15.08 -37.71
C THR A 1032 51.23 -15.47 -39.11
#